data_AF-A0A378L327-F1
#
_entry.id   AF-A0A378L327-F1
#
_cell.length_a   1.000
_cell.length_b   1.000
_cell.length_c   1.000
_cell.angle_alpha   90.00
_cell.angle_beta   90.00
_cell.angle_gamma   90.00
#
_symmetry.space_group_name_H-M   'P 1'
#
loop_
_entity.id
_entity.type
_entity.pdbx_description
1 polymer ?
#
loop_
_entity_poly.entity_id
_entity_poly.type
_entity_poly.pdbx_seq_one_letter_code
_entity_poly.pdbx_strand_id
1 'polypeptide(L)'
;MKIIQITRTASGTIKPVRDRVYLPRSEFHCRYPSLLDMTDPVRWTTYHRSDFKKIEGATKDQFKFQGNQESITTGMYPKTGNFYNPFHFTSYKKALKPVKKALTISEPALWYDRLLVQQKNMAAYVVKQVKERDPDILINADNDYTCALFSLPKPKGEKNPKIWSQFLSVYLIAFANTLAHERGINIEMVHRSSFGCLRPSVADCGESVRVNLGLTPKPYADCVVDAILYLQKFAKNQKAFKIPFQSVALTNTLNNYNKIKSTKTKPVNIQLKDTLWNTLWAPGDSSNKSFASQIFRKSVVKECLVDLIQNACLAQPLEDLFEDKKAYSKAFIEPLKKVLQSIKLNGKSLSIQLDCEDLKSYEWGAAQNVEDDEFWALAGEMAEQLGATKREVATLIKKQKTEDFHSCFEAWVANFIFQPKEDNSVEDGNGSDSEEEGELEVKGESQTVHAKKIITATGMRAIQLIHAVSRKYLHDKYQIDPLYLTFTASQMYYETDEALSKHPIPIDYVHEKTKKRVQTNVGFFDINHCNTTHEEMADEIALIDKKDRICAIDVTSATTREINETLVRLYEQRPNLELILTISSGLKNEQAMGDYNPYGTVRIFSKNRDSLNEIYDDLVELEEQSGYLHPKESHLIRKSAKLAGMTPTNASILS
;
A
#
# COMPACT_ATOMS: atom_id res chain seq x y z
N MET A 1 24.84 -5.78 -0.48
CA MET A 1 24.19 -4.49 -0.19
C MET A 1 25.26 -3.44 0.11
N LYS A 2 25.47 -2.49 -0.81
CA LYS A 2 26.28 -1.28 -0.50
C LYS A 2 25.39 -0.34 0.33
N ILE A 3 25.98 0.27 1.36
CA ILE A 3 25.29 1.13 2.31
C ILE A 3 24.74 2.35 1.57
N ILE A 4 23.49 2.73 1.85
CA ILE A 4 22.95 4.02 1.42
C ILE A 4 23.49 5.06 2.39
N GLN A 5 24.61 5.64 2.02
CA GLN A 5 25.05 6.89 2.58
C GLN A 5 24.79 7.94 1.52
N ILE A 6 23.94 8.93 1.83
CA ILE A 6 23.89 10.15 1.04
C ILE A 6 25.32 10.70 1.00
N THR A 7 25.97 10.56 -0.15
CA THR A 7 27.25 11.20 -0.39
C THR A 7 26.97 12.59 -0.93
N ARG A 8 27.57 13.60 -0.31
CA ARG A 8 27.41 14.99 -0.75
C ARG A 8 28.61 15.41 -1.58
N THR A 9 28.39 16.25 -2.58
CA THR A 9 29.47 17.01 -3.21
C THR A 9 30.02 18.04 -2.22
N ALA A 10 31.17 18.66 -2.54
CA ALA A 10 31.66 19.82 -1.78
C ALA A 10 30.65 20.99 -1.77
N SER A 11 29.77 21.04 -2.79
CA SER A 11 28.65 21.99 -2.86
C SER A 11 27.43 21.58 -2.02
N GLY A 12 27.49 20.48 -1.27
CA GLY A 12 26.38 19.99 -0.45
C GLY A 12 25.25 19.31 -1.23
N THR A 13 25.41 19.09 -2.53
CA THR A 13 24.41 18.42 -3.39
C THR A 13 24.47 16.92 -3.17
N ILE A 14 23.30 16.26 -3.08
CA ILE A 14 23.21 14.80 -3.00
C ILE A 14 23.74 14.20 -4.31
N LYS A 15 24.74 13.33 -4.22
CA LYS A 15 25.22 12.58 -5.38
C LYS A 15 24.27 11.44 -5.69
N PRO A 16 23.89 11.22 -6.97
CA PRO A 16 23.14 10.04 -7.38
C PRO A 16 23.86 8.76 -6.94
N VAL A 17 23.09 7.81 -6.42
CA VAL A 17 23.64 6.49 -6.09
C VAL A 17 23.74 5.68 -7.39
N ARG A 18 24.95 5.60 -7.95
CA ARG A 18 25.19 4.89 -9.22
C ARG A 18 25.29 3.37 -9.08
N ASP A 19 25.52 2.89 -7.87
CA ASP A 19 25.57 1.46 -7.56
C ASP A 19 24.17 0.89 -7.34
N ARG A 20 23.97 -0.40 -7.66
CA ARG A 20 22.71 -1.10 -7.40
C ARG A 20 22.42 -1.17 -5.90
N VAL A 21 21.37 -0.50 -5.45
CA VAL A 21 20.85 -0.55 -4.08
C VAL A 21 19.57 -1.38 -4.05
N TYR A 22 19.46 -2.30 -3.10
CA TYR A 22 18.22 -3.01 -2.85
C TYR A 22 17.55 -2.42 -1.62
N LEU A 23 16.37 -1.82 -1.83
CA LEU A 23 15.60 -1.25 -0.75
C LEU A 23 14.58 -2.28 -0.25
N PRO A 24 14.36 -2.37 1.08
CA PRO A 24 13.32 -3.21 1.67
C PRO A 24 11.90 -2.65 1.45
N ARG A 25 11.64 -1.95 0.32
CA ARG A 25 10.41 -1.23 0.01
C ARG A 25 9.63 -1.84 -1.16
N SER A 26 8.42 -1.32 -1.43
CA SER A 26 7.72 -1.59 -2.69
C SER A 26 8.41 -0.85 -3.85
N GLU A 27 9.25 -1.54 -4.61
CA GLU A 27 9.99 -0.92 -5.73
C GLU A 27 9.08 -0.64 -6.92
N PHE A 28 9.47 0.30 -7.77
CA PHE A 28 8.72 0.77 -8.93
C PHE A 28 9.67 1.18 -10.06
N HIS A 29 9.13 1.34 -11.26
CA HIS A 29 9.86 1.91 -12.38
C HIS A 29 9.82 3.44 -12.30
N CYS A 30 10.97 4.11 -12.39
CA CYS A 30 11.03 5.55 -12.60
C CYS A 30 11.22 5.83 -14.10
N ARG A 31 10.35 6.65 -14.66
CA ARG A 31 10.44 7.16 -16.04
C ARG A 31 11.30 8.41 -16.14
N TYR A 32 11.36 9.16 -15.06
CA TYR A 32 12.12 10.39 -14.95
C TYR A 32 13.35 10.19 -14.06
N PRO A 33 14.35 11.09 -14.11
CA PRO A 33 15.55 10.98 -13.30
C PRO A 33 15.22 10.81 -11.81
N SER A 34 15.84 9.80 -11.18
CA SER A 34 15.67 9.49 -9.77
C SER A 34 17.00 9.13 -9.14
N LEU A 35 17.18 9.50 -7.87
CA LEU A 35 18.39 9.18 -7.11
C LEU A 35 18.48 7.70 -6.71
N LEU A 36 17.35 7.00 -6.71
CA LEU A 36 17.18 5.63 -6.21
C LEU A 36 16.39 4.75 -7.21
N ASP A 37 16.69 4.86 -8.51
CA ASP A 37 15.99 4.10 -9.55
C ASP A 37 16.27 2.59 -9.48
N MET A 38 15.22 1.80 -9.74
CA MET A 38 15.27 0.34 -9.80
C MET A 38 15.16 -0.11 -11.26
N THR A 39 16.23 -0.60 -11.85
CA THR A 39 16.26 -1.03 -13.27
C THR A 39 15.84 -2.49 -13.50
N ASP A 40 15.58 -3.27 -12.43
CA ASP A 40 15.19 -4.67 -12.54
C ASP A 40 13.65 -4.83 -12.54
N PRO A 41 13.02 -5.09 -13.70
CA PRO A 41 11.57 -5.16 -13.81
C PRO A 41 10.93 -6.31 -13.04
N VAL A 42 11.69 -7.34 -12.67
CA VAL A 42 11.19 -8.43 -11.82
C VAL A 42 10.91 -7.92 -10.40
N ARG A 43 11.44 -6.75 -10.03
CA ARG A 43 11.29 -6.13 -8.72
C ARG A 43 10.21 -5.05 -8.68
N TRP A 44 9.72 -4.54 -9.79
CA TRP A 44 8.71 -3.49 -9.77
C TRP A 44 7.37 -3.99 -9.26
N THR A 45 6.67 -3.13 -8.50
CA THR A 45 5.36 -3.34 -7.88
C THR A 45 5.34 -4.46 -6.84
N THR A 46 6.47 -5.12 -6.66
CA THR A 46 6.60 -6.27 -5.79
C THR A 46 6.96 -5.76 -4.40
N TYR A 47 6.36 -6.38 -3.40
CA TYR A 47 6.49 -6.00 -1.99
C TYR A 47 7.21 -7.08 -1.19
N HIS A 48 7.75 -6.77 -0.01
CA HIS A 48 8.44 -7.77 0.83
C HIS A 48 7.53 -8.96 1.20
N ARG A 49 6.19 -8.76 1.22
CA ARG A 49 5.17 -9.80 1.47
C ARG A 49 4.82 -10.68 0.26
N SER A 50 5.55 -10.58 -0.87
CA SER A 50 5.23 -11.39 -2.05
C SER A 50 5.95 -12.73 -2.06
N ASP A 51 5.21 -13.81 -2.24
CA ASP A 51 5.69 -15.22 -2.35
C ASP A 51 6.75 -15.48 -3.42
N PHE A 52 7.03 -14.50 -4.27
CA PHE A 52 7.84 -14.63 -5.47
C PHE A 52 9.18 -13.87 -5.38
N LYS A 53 9.50 -13.26 -4.23
CA LYS A 53 10.72 -12.45 -4.07
C LYS A 53 11.91 -13.19 -3.47
N LYS A 54 13.09 -12.67 -3.85
CA LYS A 54 14.39 -12.88 -3.20
C LYS A 54 14.84 -11.56 -2.57
N ILE A 55 14.60 -11.32 -1.28
CA ILE A 55 15.29 -10.22 -0.57
C ILE A 55 16.80 -10.40 -0.81
N GLU A 56 17.57 -9.31 -0.96
CA GLU A 56 19.01 -9.44 -1.25
C GLU A 56 19.70 -10.33 -0.20
N GLY A 57 20.29 -11.44 -0.65
CA GLY A 57 20.94 -12.42 0.23
C GLY A 57 20.03 -13.53 0.77
N ALA A 58 18.75 -13.60 0.37
CA ALA A 58 17.81 -14.64 0.79
C ALA A 58 17.14 -15.36 -0.41
N THR A 59 16.96 -16.67 -0.28
CA THR A 59 16.13 -17.47 -1.21
C THR A 59 14.64 -17.31 -0.88
N LYS A 60 13.78 -17.82 -1.77
CA LYS A 60 12.31 -17.78 -1.60
C LYS A 60 11.84 -18.50 -0.33
N ASP A 61 12.54 -19.53 0.12
CA ASP A 61 12.12 -20.31 1.28
C ASP A 61 12.70 -19.77 2.59
N GLN A 62 13.77 -18.96 2.51
CA GLN A 62 14.42 -18.35 3.67
C GLN A 62 13.73 -17.09 4.20
N PHE A 63 12.85 -16.45 3.41
CA PHE A 63 12.27 -15.16 3.80
C PHE A 63 10.97 -15.26 4.60
N LYS A 64 10.53 -16.48 4.89
CA LYS A 64 9.24 -16.78 5.52
C LYS A 64 9.44 -17.74 6.67
N PHE A 65 8.47 -17.76 7.58
CA PHE A 65 8.44 -18.70 8.69
C PHE A 65 7.09 -19.40 8.78
N GLN A 66 7.06 -20.50 9.54
CA GLN A 66 5.88 -21.34 9.65
C GLN A 66 4.74 -20.67 10.44
N GLY A 67 5.08 -19.71 11.32
CA GLY A 67 4.14 -19.18 12.28
C GLY A 67 3.72 -20.30 13.25
N ASN A 68 2.45 -20.29 13.67
CA ASN A 68 1.86 -21.33 14.51
C ASN A 68 1.15 -22.43 13.71
N GLN A 69 1.36 -22.48 12.39
CA GLN A 69 0.61 -23.40 11.51
C GLN A 69 1.26 -24.78 11.54
N GLU A 70 0.50 -25.88 11.60
CA GLU A 70 1.07 -27.24 11.52
C GLU A 70 1.75 -27.52 10.17
N SER A 71 1.21 -26.94 9.10
CA SER A 71 1.75 -27.03 7.75
C SER A 71 1.44 -25.77 6.96
N ILE A 72 2.26 -25.48 5.94
CA ILE A 72 2.02 -24.36 5.02
C ILE A 72 1.93 -24.83 3.58
N THR A 73 0.94 -24.29 2.86
CA THR A 73 0.76 -24.48 1.43
C THR A 73 1.13 -23.23 0.63
N THR A 74 1.31 -23.38 -0.69
CA THR A 74 1.64 -22.25 -1.58
C THR A 74 0.53 -21.21 -1.58
N GLY A 75 0.87 -19.92 -1.42
CA GLY A 75 -0.10 -18.83 -1.40
C GLY A 75 -0.67 -18.48 -0.03
N MET A 76 -0.30 -19.22 1.03
CA MET A 76 -0.75 -18.96 2.39
C MET A 76 -0.05 -17.76 3.04
N TYR A 77 1.26 -17.58 2.81
CA TYR A 77 2.06 -16.56 3.49
C TYR A 77 1.57 -15.11 3.33
N PRO A 78 1.11 -14.65 2.14
CA PRO A 78 0.56 -13.29 2.00
C PRO A 78 -0.65 -13.04 2.91
N LYS A 79 -1.40 -14.10 3.21
CA LYS A 79 -2.63 -14.08 4.02
C LYS A 79 -2.33 -14.22 5.50
N THR A 80 -1.30 -14.96 5.89
CA THR A 80 -0.89 -15.07 7.30
C THR A 80 0.05 -13.96 7.74
N GLY A 81 0.76 -13.34 6.79
CA GLY A 81 1.76 -12.33 7.09
C GLY A 81 3.06 -12.88 7.67
N ASN A 82 3.32 -14.19 7.54
CA ASN A 82 4.51 -14.86 8.09
C ASN A 82 5.77 -14.61 7.24
N PHE A 83 6.21 -13.36 7.18
CA PHE A 83 7.44 -12.94 6.52
C PHE A 83 8.43 -12.40 7.54
N TYR A 84 9.69 -12.80 7.44
CA TYR A 84 10.72 -12.17 8.25
C TYR A 84 10.88 -10.71 7.82
N ASN A 85 11.01 -9.82 8.82
CA ASN A 85 11.43 -8.44 8.57
C ASN A 85 12.80 -8.43 7.83
N PRO A 86 13.03 -7.58 6.83
CA PRO A 86 14.29 -7.50 6.08
C PRO A 86 15.54 -7.36 6.95
N PHE A 87 15.44 -6.68 8.08
CA PHE A 87 16.52 -6.54 9.06
C PHE A 87 16.80 -7.82 9.85
N HIS A 88 16.07 -8.92 9.60
CA HIS A 88 16.46 -10.26 10.02
C HIS A 88 17.72 -10.73 9.26
N PHE A 89 17.90 -10.30 8.01
CA PHE A 89 18.99 -10.77 7.15
C PHE A 89 20.27 -9.96 7.33
N THR A 90 21.40 -10.67 7.36
CA THR A 90 22.75 -10.11 7.55
C THR A 90 23.09 -8.96 6.58
N SER A 91 22.58 -9.01 5.34
CA SER A 91 22.77 -7.94 4.35
C SER A 91 22.22 -6.59 4.83
N TYR A 92 21.01 -6.57 5.36
CA TYR A 92 20.36 -5.36 5.87
C TYR A 92 20.90 -4.95 7.24
N LYS A 93 21.19 -5.92 8.13
CA LYS A 93 21.85 -5.65 9.41
C LYS A 93 23.18 -4.90 9.22
N LYS A 94 24.00 -5.37 8.27
CA LYS A 94 25.30 -4.74 7.93
C LYS A 94 25.14 -3.37 7.26
N ALA A 95 24.02 -3.11 6.60
CA ALA A 95 23.75 -1.83 5.95
C ALA A 95 23.34 -0.74 6.95
N LEU A 96 22.77 -1.10 8.09
CA LEU A 96 22.47 -0.17 9.17
C LEU A 96 23.78 0.41 9.76
N LYS A 97 23.85 1.73 9.86
CA LYS A 97 24.99 2.48 10.43
C LYS A 97 24.49 3.44 11.49
N PRO A 98 24.21 2.95 12.72
CA PRO A 98 23.75 3.79 13.81
C PRO A 98 24.74 4.93 14.09
N VAL A 99 24.20 6.08 14.49
CA VAL A 99 24.96 7.33 14.67
C VAL A 99 24.68 7.94 16.04
N LYS A 100 25.72 8.48 16.68
CA LYS A 100 25.63 9.06 18.04
C LYS A 100 24.76 10.31 18.13
N LYS A 101 24.77 11.14 17.08
CA LYS A 101 24.14 12.45 17.08
C LYS A 101 23.54 12.73 15.70
N ALA A 102 22.27 12.41 15.48
CA ALA A 102 21.69 12.65 14.16
C ALA A 102 20.18 12.84 14.05
N LEU A 103 19.41 12.97 15.13
CA LEU A 103 17.96 13.15 15.00
C LEU A 103 17.49 14.43 15.65
N THR A 104 16.77 15.24 14.89
CA THR A 104 15.90 16.29 15.42
C THR A 104 14.84 15.60 16.26
N ILE A 105 14.71 15.99 17.54
CA ILE A 105 13.66 15.48 18.40
C ILE A 105 12.41 16.33 18.15
N SER A 106 11.26 15.67 18.02
CA SER A 106 9.96 16.30 17.81
C SER A 106 9.02 15.92 18.95
N GLU A 107 7.92 16.67 19.06
CA GLU A 107 6.77 16.25 19.86
C GLU A 107 6.28 14.86 19.41
N PRO A 108 5.77 14.03 20.34
CA PRO A 108 5.27 12.70 20.04
C PRO A 108 4.21 12.73 18.93
N ALA A 109 4.31 11.82 17.96
CA ALA A 109 3.40 11.65 16.82
C ALA A 109 3.15 12.87 15.91
N LEU A 110 3.72 14.05 16.18
CA LEU A 110 3.48 15.28 15.42
C LEU A 110 3.62 15.08 13.89
N TRP A 111 4.72 14.47 13.46
CA TRP A 111 4.98 14.25 12.04
C TRP A 111 4.15 13.13 11.44
N TYR A 112 3.81 12.11 12.23
CA TYR A 112 2.86 11.08 11.81
C TYR A 112 1.49 11.69 11.51
N ASP A 113 0.96 12.50 12.42
CA ASP A 113 -0.38 13.10 12.28
C ASP A 113 -0.40 14.17 11.17
N ARG A 114 0.60 15.06 11.11
CA ARG A 114 0.67 16.10 10.06
C ARG A 114 0.70 15.53 8.65
N LEU A 115 1.48 14.48 8.41
CA LEU A 115 1.55 13.84 7.09
C LEU A 115 0.24 13.14 6.74
N LEU A 116 -0.39 12.45 7.70
CA LEU A 116 -1.70 11.83 7.50
C LEU A 116 -2.78 12.86 7.16
N VAL A 117 -2.85 13.95 7.91
CA VAL A 117 -3.79 15.05 7.64
C VAL A 117 -3.58 15.62 6.24
N GLN A 118 -2.33 15.85 5.83
CA GLN A 118 -2.03 16.32 4.47
C GLN A 118 -2.53 15.32 3.41
N GLN A 119 -2.29 14.02 3.59
CA GLN A 119 -2.76 13.01 2.64
C GLN A 119 -4.29 12.97 2.55
N LYS A 120 -4.99 13.02 3.68
CA LYS A 120 -6.45 13.03 3.77
C LYS A 120 -7.03 14.27 3.09
N ASN A 121 -6.46 15.46 3.36
CA ASN A 121 -6.87 16.72 2.75
C ASN A 121 -6.71 16.68 1.22
N MET A 122 -5.60 16.15 0.71
CA MET A 122 -5.37 16.03 -0.72
C MET A 122 -6.31 15.01 -1.38
N ALA A 123 -6.58 13.87 -0.73
CA ALA A 123 -7.54 12.89 -1.22
C ALA A 123 -8.96 13.48 -1.29
N ALA A 124 -9.41 14.13 -0.21
CA ALA A 124 -10.70 14.81 -0.14
C ALA A 124 -10.81 15.92 -1.19
N TYR A 125 -9.74 16.68 -1.42
CA TYR A 125 -9.68 17.71 -2.47
C TYR A 125 -9.93 17.11 -3.85
N VAL A 126 -9.23 16.03 -4.21
CA VAL A 126 -9.43 15.35 -5.51
C VAL A 126 -10.86 14.84 -5.66
N VAL A 127 -11.40 14.17 -4.64
CA VAL A 127 -12.79 13.67 -4.65
C VAL A 127 -13.77 14.82 -4.89
N LYS A 128 -13.63 15.92 -4.13
CA LYS A 128 -14.49 17.09 -4.25
C LYS A 128 -14.42 17.69 -5.66
N GLN A 129 -13.23 17.96 -6.19
CA GLN A 129 -13.06 18.58 -7.49
C GLN A 129 -13.54 17.71 -8.64
N VAL A 130 -13.35 16.39 -8.56
CA VAL A 130 -13.88 15.46 -9.57
C VAL A 130 -15.41 15.44 -9.53
N LYS A 131 -16.03 15.32 -8.35
CA LYS A 131 -17.50 15.32 -8.20
C LYS A 131 -18.14 16.62 -8.66
N GLU A 132 -17.50 17.76 -8.41
CA GLU A 132 -17.98 19.08 -8.87
C GLU A 132 -17.98 19.18 -10.40
N ARG A 133 -17.07 18.48 -11.09
CA ARG A 133 -16.86 18.60 -12.55
C ARG A 133 -17.50 17.47 -13.37
N ASP A 134 -17.57 16.25 -12.85
CA ASP A 134 -18.30 15.12 -13.44
C ASP A 134 -18.87 14.21 -12.32
N PRO A 135 -20.13 14.42 -11.91
CA PRO A 135 -20.77 13.65 -10.85
C PRO A 135 -21.06 12.18 -11.24
N ASP A 136 -20.93 11.80 -12.52
CA ASP A 136 -21.11 10.41 -12.96
C ASP A 136 -19.91 9.52 -12.58
N ILE A 137 -18.78 10.12 -12.21
CA ILE A 137 -17.60 9.38 -11.79
C ILE A 137 -17.81 8.88 -10.37
N LEU A 138 -17.80 7.56 -10.19
CA LEU A 138 -17.77 6.97 -8.86
C LEU A 138 -16.39 7.21 -8.27
N ILE A 139 -16.31 8.15 -7.33
CA ILE A 139 -15.08 8.50 -6.63
C ILE A 139 -15.39 8.77 -5.16
N ASN A 140 -14.52 8.28 -4.27
CA ASN A 140 -14.62 8.54 -2.84
C ASN A 140 -13.25 8.58 -2.15
N ALA A 141 -13.27 9.07 -0.93
CA ALA A 141 -12.24 8.89 0.09
C ALA A 141 -12.98 8.74 1.42
N ASP A 142 -13.97 7.82 1.43
CA ASP A 142 -14.89 7.64 2.55
C ASP A 142 -14.12 7.30 3.83
N ASN A 143 -14.69 7.66 4.99
CA ASN A 143 -14.07 7.48 6.31
C ASN A 143 -12.69 8.15 6.42
N ASP A 144 -12.52 9.34 5.83
CA ASP A 144 -11.27 10.08 5.85
C ASP A 144 -10.07 9.24 5.40
N TYR A 145 -10.25 8.44 4.35
CA TYR A 145 -9.18 7.60 3.82
C TYR A 145 -8.08 8.44 3.16
N THR A 146 -6.83 8.02 3.32
CA THR A 146 -5.63 8.75 2.83
C THR A 146 -5.43 8.70 1.31
N CYS A 147 -6.31 8.02 0.58
CA CYS A 147 -6.24 7.85 -0.86
C CYS A 147 -7.61 8.14 -1.49
N ALA A 148 -7.60 8.66 -2.72
CA ALA A 148 -8.81 8.69 -3.54
C ALA A 148 -9.01 7.32 -4.20
N LEU A 149 -10.23 6.80 -4.17
CA LEU A 149 -10.65 5.59 -4.88
C LEU A 149 -11.62 6.02 -5.96
N PHE A 150 -11.38 5.63 -7.21
CA PHE A 150 -12.36 5.84 -8.28
C PHE A 150 -12.59 4.58 -9.10
N SER A 151 -13.79 4.47 -9.65
CA SER A 151 -14.19 3.42 -10.56
C SER A 151 -14.93 3.99 -11.76
N LEU A 152 -14.68 3.39 -12.93
CA LEU A 152 -15.40 3.71 -14.16
C LEU A 152 -16.14 2.46 -14.65
N PRO A 153 -17.28 2.61 -15.36
CA PRO A 153 -18.05 1.47 -15.86
C PRO A 153 -17.21 0.54 -16.74
N LYS A 154 -17.06 -0.72 -16.31
CA LYS A 154 -16.33 -1.73 -17.07
C LYS A 154 -17.08 -2.13 -18.36
N PRO A 155 -16.37 -2.48 -19.45
CA PRO A 155 -17.03 -2.97 -20.66
C PRO A 155 -17.72 -4.32 -20.40
N LYS A 156 -18.85 -4.57 -21.07
CA LYS A 156 -19.64 -5.81 -20.93
C LYS A 156 -18.83 -7.11 -21.13
N GLY A 157 -17.75 -7.03 -21.92
CA GLY A 157 -16.87 -8.17 -22.20
C GLY A 157 -15.89 -8.53 -21.07
N GLU A 158 -15.57 -7.60 -20.16
CA GLU A 158 -14.63 -7.86 -19.06
C GLU A 158 -15.35 -8.44 -17.84
N LYS A 159 -14.88 -9.61 -17.42
CA LYS A 159 -15.43 -10.40 -16.31
C LYS A 159 -14.66 -10.19 -15.01
N ASN A 160 -13.42 -9.72 -15.10
CA ASN A 160 -12.51 -9.52 -13.98
C ASN A 160 -12.33 -8.02 -13.72
N PRO A 161 -12.98 -7.46 -12.69
CA PRO A 161 -12.89 -6.03 -12.37
C PRO A 161 -11.44 -5.58 -12.10
N LYS A 162 -10.58 -6.46 -11.57
CA LYS A 162 -9.17 -6.16 -11.34
C LYS A 162 -8.39 -5.86 -12.62
N ILE A 163 -8.72 -6.56 -13.72
CA ILE A 163 -8.05 -6.30 -15.01
C ILE A 163 -8.49 -4.95 -15.58
N TRP A 164 -9.74 -4.57 -15.34
CA TRP A 164 -10.25 -3.27 -15.71
C TRP A 164 -9.57 -2.13 -14.92
N SER A 165 -9.45 -2.26 -13.59
CA SER A 165 -8.73 -1.26 -12.78
C SER A 165 -7.24 -1.17 -13.15
N GLN A 166 -6.60 -2.29 -13.51
CA GLN A 166 -5.23 -2.26 -14.07
C GLN A 166 -5.15 -1.53 -15.42
N PHE A 167 -6.13 -1.73 -16.28
CA PHE A 167 -6.23 -1.02 -17.56
C PHE A 167 -6.38 0.50 -17.33
N LEU A 168 -7.29 0.91 -16.44
CA LEU A 168 -7.47 2.31 -16.07
C LEU A 168 -6.20 2.93 -15.45
N SER A 169 -5.51 2.20 -14.57
CA SER A 169 -4.29 2.66 -13.90
C SER A 169 -3.19 3.05 -14.88
N VAL A 170 -3.00 2.28 -15.96
CA VAL A 170 -1.99 2.57 -16.98
C VAL A 170 -2.24 3.90 -17.69
N TYR A 171 -3.49 4.17 -18.07
CA TYR A 171 -3.85 5.44 -18.70
C TYR A 171 -3.79 6.60 -17.71
N LEU A 172 -4.22 6.38 -16.47
CA LEU A 172 -4.15 7.42 -15.44
C LEU A 172 -2.71 7.90 -15.21
N ILE A 173 -1.75 6.97 -15.09
CA ILE A 173 -0.33 7.31 -14.94
C ILE A 173 0.13 8.14 -16.14
N ALA A 174 -0.16 7.68 -17.37
CA ALA A 174 0.27 8.38 -18.57
C ALA A 174 -0.33 9.81 -18.64
N PHE A 175 -1.61 9.97 -18.30
CA PHE A 175 -2.29 11.27 -18.32
C PHE A 175 -1.77 12.20 -17.22
N ALA A 176 -1.67 11.73 -15.98
CA ALA A 176 -1.16 12.51 -14.86
C ALA A 176 0.28 12.98 -15.12
N ASN A 177 1.15 12.09 -15.62
CA ASN A 177 2.54 12.43 -15.95
C ASN A 177 2.66 13.38 -17.15
N THR A 178 1.75 13.28 -18.13
CA THR A 178 1.70 14.22 -19.26
C THR A 178 1.28 15.61 -18.79
N LEU A 179 0.19 15.71 -18.00
CA LEU A 179 -0.28 16.98 -17.46
C LEU A 179 0.74 17.64 -16.52
N ALA A 180 1.40 16.83 -15.69
CA ALA A 180 2.52 17.27 -14.86
C ALA A 180 3.65 17.88 -15.71
N HIS A 181 3.99 17.24 -16.82
CA HIS A 181 5.00 17.75 -17.77
C HIS A 181 4.54 19.06 -18.45
N GLU A 182 3.32 19.11 -18.97
CA GLU A 182 2.75 20.29 -19.64
C GLU A 182 2.71 21.52 -18.72
N ARG A 183 2.39 21.31 -17.44
CA ARG A 183 2.28 22.38 -16.43
C ARG A 183 3.61 22.70 -15.75
N GLY A 184 4.68 21.97 -16.07
CA GLY A 184 5.98 22.09 -15.39
C GLY A 184 5.91 21.78 -13.89
N ILE A 185 4.98 20.92 -13.46
CA ILE A 185 4.87 20.39 -12.10
C ILE A 185 5.57 19.03 -12.11
N ASN A 186 6.90 19.03 -12.08
CA ASN A 186 7.77 17.86 -12.32
C ASN A 186 7.70 16.77 -11.22
N ILE A 187 6.52 16.17 -11.07
CA ILE A 187 6.22 15.08 -10.13
C ILE A 187 5.71 13.90 -10.94
N GLU A 188 6.29 12.73 -10.68
CA GLU A 188 5.91 11.49 -11.35
C GLU A 188 4.91 10.69 -10.50
N MET A 189 3.80 10.29 -11.13
CA MET A 189 2.94 9.21 -10.68
C MET A 189 3.53 7.86 -11.09
N VAL A 190 3.63 6.92 -10.15
CA VAL A 190 4.18 5.59 -10.40
C VAL A 190 3.19 4.47 -10.07
N HIS A 191 3.37 3.29 -10.62
CA HIS A 191 2.60 2.12 -10.22
C HIS A 191 3.24 1.46 -8.99
N ARG A 192 2.54 1.46 -7.84
CA ARG A 192 3.09 0.97 -6.57
C ARG A 192 2.01 0.39 -5.66
N SER A 193 2.29 -0.78 -5.09
CA SER A 193 1.34 -1.49 -4.22
C SER A 193 1.30 -0.99 -2.77
N SER A 194 2.32 -0.25 -2.31
CA SER A 194 2.35 0.32 -0.95
C SER A 194 1.27 1.38 -0.78
N PHE A 195 0.75 1.52 0.44
CA PHE A 195 -0.33 2.45 0.79
C PHE A 195 0.17 3.78 1.36
N GLY A 196 1.40 3.82 1.90
CA GLY A 196 2.00 5.05 2.40
C GLY A 196 3.36 5.24 1.75
N CYS A 197 3.42 6.22 0.86
CA CYS A 197 4.63 6.62 0.19
C CYS A 197 4.60 8.09 -0.18
N LEU A 198 5.75 8.74 -0.05
CA LEU A 198 5.91 10.16 -0.36
C LEU A 198 5.61 10.48 -1.82
N ARG A 199 6.02 9.61 -2.75
CA ARG A 199 5.74 9.78 -4.18
C ARG A 199 4.30 9.38 -4.51
N PRO A 200 3.58 10.13 -5.35
CA PRO A 200 2.28 9.74 -5.85
C PRO A 200 2.29 8.37 -6.52
N SER A 201 1.27 7.58 -6.27
CA SER A 201 1.18 6.25 -6.86
C SER A 201 -0.24 5.77 -7.08
N VAL A 202 -0.37 4.80 -7.97
CA VAL A 202 -1.63 4.09 -8.22
C VAL A 202 -1.49 2.59 -8.01
N ALA A 203 -2.59 1.97 -7.59
CA ALA A 203 -2.73 0.52 -7.50
C ALA A 203 -4.15 0.08 -7.84
N ASP A 204 -4.28 -1.12 -8.42
CA ASP A 204 -5.55 -1.79 -8.58
C ASP A 204 -6.09 -2.36 -7.25
N CYS A 205 -7.29 -1.93 -6.85
CA CYS A 205 -7.96 -2.32 -5.60
C CYS A 205 -9.36 -2.87 -5.90
N GLY A 206 -9.41 -4.08 -6.46
CA GLY A 206 -10.68 -4.72 -6.82
C GLY A 206 -11.37 -3.98 -7.97
N GLU A 207 -12.56 -3.45 -7.71
CA GLU A 207 -13.37 -2.71 -8.68
C GLU A 207 -12.95 -1.24 -8.84
N SER A 208 -12.05 -0.77 -7.98
CA SER A 208 -11.56 0.61 -7.94
C SER A 208 -10.07 0.70 -8.26
N VAL A 209 -9.66 1.89 -8.72
CA VAL A 209 -8.27 2.32 -8.78
C VAL A 209 -8.01 3.22 -7.59
N ARG A 210 -6.98 2.88 -6.80
CA ARG A 210 -6.53 3.68 -5.67
C ARG A 210 -5.44 4.65 -6.12
N VAL A 211 -5.61 5.92 -5.78
CA VAL A 211 -4.67 7.01 -6.04
C VAL A 211 -4.16 7.55 -4.70
N ASN A 212 -2.89 7.29 -4.41
CA ASN A 212 -2.18 7.91 -3.29
C ASN A 212 -1.45 9.16 -3.82
N LEU A 213 -1.68 10.31 -3.20
CA LEU A 213 -1.05 11.57 -3.57
C LEU A 213 0.27 11.83 -2.83
N GLY A 214 0.58 11.06 -1.79
CA GLY A 214 1.81 11.22 -1.03
C GLY A 214 2.00 12.64 -0.47
N LEU A 215 3.23 13.15 -0.57
CA LEU A 215 3.56 14.53 -0.20
C LEU A 215 3.61 15.38 -1.48
N THR A 216 2.48 15.96 -1.86
CA THR A 216 2.38 16.80 -3.08
C THR A 216 1.71 18.14 -2.82
N PRO A 217 2.02 19.16 -3.64
CA PRO A 217 1.34 20.44 -3.60
C PRO A 217 0.01 20.36 -4.33
N LYS A 218 -0.91 21.25 -4.01
CA LYS A 218 -2.26 21.31 -4.60
C LYS A 218 -2.26 21.39 -6.15
N PRO A 219 -1.37 22.15 -6.83
CA PRO A 219 -1.31 22.16 -8.29
C PRO A 219 -1.03 20.79 -8.93
N TYR A 220 -0.36 19.87 -8.22
CA TYR A 220 -0.23 18.50 -8.71
C TYR A 220 -1.53 17.71 -8.53
N ALA A 221 -2.26 17.92 -7.42
CA ALA A 221 -3.58 17.31 -7.24
C ALA A 221 -4.54 17.74 -8.37
N ASP A 222 -4.43 18.97 -8.88
CA ASP A 222 -5.18 19.42 -10.07
C ASP A 222 -4.82 18.62 -11.33
N CYS A 223 -3.55 18.26 -11.54
CA CYS A 223 -3.15 17.33 -12.61
C CYS A 223 -3.86 15.98 -12.49
N VAL A 224 -4.01 15.47 -11.27
CA VAL A 224 -4.69 14.20 -11.00
C VAL A 224 -6.20 14.30 -11.25
N VAL A 225 -6.84 15.38 -10.81
CA VAL A 225 -8.26 15.66 -11.11
C VAL A 225 -8.50 15.65 -12.61
N ASP A 226 -7.69 16.39 -13.37
CA ASP A 226 -7.82 16.46 -14.82
C ASP A 226 -7.53 15.11 -15.49
N ALA A 227 -6.53 14.37 -15.01
CA ALA A 227 -6.23 13.04 -15.52
C ALA A 227 -7.41 12.07 -15.34
N ILE A 228 -8.11 12.11 -14.20
CA ILE A 228 -9.32 11.30 -13.95
C ILE A 228 -10.45 11.71 -14.91
N LEU A 229 -10.64 13.01 -15.16
CA LEU A 229 -11.66 13.50 -16.09
C LEU A 229 -11.35 13.12 -17.55
N TYR A 230 -10.08 13.21 -17.98
CA TYR A 230 -9.66 12.71 -19.29
C TYR A 230 -9.80 11.20 -19.40
N LEU A 231 -9.55 10.46 -18.32
CA LEU A 231 -9.77 9.02 -18.27
C LEU A 231 -11.25 8.65 -18.41
N GLN A 232 -12.16 9.45 -17.86
CA GLN A 232 -13.60 9.28 -18.08
C GLN A 232 -14.00 9.59 -19.53
N LYS A 233 -13.49 10.68 -20.12
CA LYS A 233 -13.70 10.98 -21.56
C LYS A 233 -13.21 9.82 -22.44
N PHE A 234 -12.04 9.29 -22.12
CA PHE A 234 -11.44 8.12 -22.76
C PHE A 234 -12.33 6.87 -22.64
N ALA A 235 -12.76 6.54 -21.42
CA ALA A 235 -13.60 5.37 -21.14
C ALA A 235 -15.00 5.48 -21.80
N LYS A 236 -15.56 6.68 -21.92
CA LYS A 236 -16.81 6.95 -22.66
C LYS A 236 -16.63 6.78 -24.18
N ASN A 237 -15.43 7.00 -24.73
CA ASN A 237 -15.13 6.88 -26.17
C ASN A 237 -14.74 5.46 -26.63
N GLN A 238 -15.47 4.42 -26.18
CA GLN A 238 -15.18 3.03 -26.57
C GLN A 238 -15.36 2.78 -28.08
N LYS A 239 -16.16 3.60 -28.76
CA LYS A 239 -16.39 3.48 -30.21
C LYS A 239 -15.09 3.69 -31.00
N ALA A 240 -14.18 4.54 -30.54
CA ALA A 240 -12.88 4.74 -31.18
C ALA A 240 -12.05 3.44 -31.24
N PHE A 241 -12.24 2.52 -30.29
CA PHE A 241 -11.54 1.23 -30.25
C PHE A 241 -12.21 0.12 -31.08
N LYS A 242 -13.39 0.39 -31.66
CA LYS A 242 -14.10 -0.56 -32.55
C LYS A 242 -13.53 -0.53 -33.97
N ILE A 243 -12.21 -0.44 -34.10
CA ILE A 243 -11.50 -0.53 -35.37
C ILE A 243 -11.19 -2.00 -35.70
N PRO A 244 -11.17 -2.39 -36.99
CA PRO A 244 -10.77 -3.73 -37.40
C PRO A 244 -9.39 -4.10 -36.85
N PHE A 245 -9.27 -5.28 -36.24
CA PHE A 245 -7.97 -5.79 -35.78
C PHE A 245 -7.63 -7.12 -36.43
N GLN A 246 -6.57 -7.10 -37.24
CA GLN A 246 -6.04 -8.28 -37.90
C GLN A 246 -4.53 -8.32 -37.70
N SER A 247 -4.00 -9.52 -37.41
CA SER A 247 -2.57 -9.76 -37.33
C SER A 247 -2.29 -11.20 -37.74
N VAL A 248 -1.73 -11.40 -38.93
CA VAL A 248 -1.39 -12.72 -39.46
C VAL A 248 -0.43 -13.45 -38.53
N ALA A 249 0.59 -12.75 -38.02
CA ALA A 249 1.56 -13.31 -37.09
C ALA A 249 0.93 -13.78 -35.77
N LEU A 250 0.04 -12.97 -35.20
CA LEU A 250 -0.66 -13.34 -33.97
C LEU A 250 -1.64 -14.49 -34.21
N THR A 251 -2.40 -14.47 -35.31
CA THR A 251 -3.31 -15.57 -35.68
C THR A 251 -2.54 -16.89 -35.80
N ASN A 252 -1.37 -16.90 -36.44
CA ASN A 252 -0.52 -18.09 -36.52
C ASN A 252 -0.05 -18.56 -35.14
N THR A 253 0.33 -17.62 -34.27
CA THR A 253 0.70 -17.91 -32.88
C THR A 253 -0.44 -18.57 -32.10
N LEU A 254 -1.67 -18.05 -32.25
CA LEU A 254 -2.86 -18.59 -31.59
C LEU A 254 -3.23 -19.97 -32.12
N ASN A 255 -3.14 -20.20 -33.44
CA ASN A 255 -3.37 -21.51 -34.04
C ASN A 255 -2.42 -22.57 -33.45
N ASN A 256 -1.14 -22.22 -33.32
CA ASN A 256 -0.15 -23.09 -32.68
C ASN A 256 -0.46 -23.33 -31.20
N TYR A 257 -0.83 -22.29 -30.46
CA TYR A 257 -1.23 -22.42 -29.05
C TYR A 257 -2.45 -23.34 -28.87
N ASN A 258 -3.49 -23.15 -29.70
CA ASN A 258 -4.69 -23.98 -29.71
C ASN A 258 -4.36 -25.45 -29.97
N LYS A 259 -3.47 -25.73 -30.94
CA LYS A 259 -3.00 -27.09 -31.23
C LYS A 259 -2.27 -27.72 -30.03
N ILE A 260 -1.42 -26.93 -29.34
CA ILE A 260 -0.65 -27.40 -28.17
C ILE A 260 -1.54 -27.67 -26.96
N LYS A 261 -2.58 -26.85 -26.74
CA LYS A 261 -3.42 -26.89 -25.54
C LYS A 261 -4.69 -27.71 -25.68
N SER A 262 -5.14 -27.95 -26.91
CA SER A 262 -6.30 -28.81 -27.15
C SER A 262 -5.97 -30.25 -26.80
N THR A 263 -6.85 -30.88 -26.04
CA THR A 263 -6.89 -32.34 -25.90
C THR A 263 -8.15 -32.86 -26.58
N LYS A 264 -8.23 -34.17 -26.82
CA LYS A 264 -9.45 -34.80 -27.39
C LYS A 264 -10.71 -34.47 -26.58
N THR A 265 -10.58 -34.29 -25.26
CA THR A 265 -11.69 -34.05 -24.33
C THR A 265 -11.88 -32.57 -23.97
N LYS A 266 -10.93 -31.69 -24.33
CA LYS A 266 -10.99 -30.26 -24.03
C LYS A 266 -10.39 -29.46 -25.19
N PRO A 267 -11.17 -29.18 -26.25
CA PRO A 267 -10.70 -28.34 -27.35
C PRO A 267 -10.49 -26.90 -26.86
N VAL A 268 -9.42 -26.27 -27.30
CA VAL A 268 -9.10 -24.86 -27.04
C VAL A 268 -9.15 -24.11 -28.36
N ASN A 269 -10.00 -23.07 -28.44
CA ASN A 269 -10.18 -22.27 -29.65
C ASN A 269 -10.11 -20.77 -29.33
N ILE A 270 -8.91 -20.27 -29.13
CA ILE A 270 -8.64 -18.84 -28.95
C ILE A 270 -8.43 -18.19 -30.31
N GLN A 271 -9.15 -17.10 -30.56
CA GLN A 271 -9.14 -16.40 -31.84
C GLN A 271 -9.27 -14.89 -31.61
N LEU A 272 -8.70 -14.12 -32.54
CA LEU A 272 -8.95 -12.68 -32.62
C LEU A 272 -10.43 -12.41 -32.94
N LYS A 273 -10.93 -11.26 -32.53
CA LYS A 273 -12.27 -10.79 -32.86
C LYS A 273 -12.18 -9.66 -33.88
N ASP A 274 -13.31 -9.31 -34.47
CA ASP A 274 -13.38 -8.33 -35.56
C ASP A 274 -12.72 -6.99 -35.21
N THR A 275 -12.82 -6.57 -33.95
CA THR A 275 -12.27 -5.30 -33.49
C THR A 275 -11.20 -5.45 -32.42
N LEU A 276 -10.35 -4.43 -32.31
CA LEU A 276 -9.32 -4.32 -31.26
C LEU A 276 -9.95 -4.44 -29.86
N TRP A 277 -11.02 -3.66 -29.61
CA TRP A 277 -11.73 -3.69 -28.34
C TRP A 277 -12.30 -5.07 -27.99
N ASN A 278 -12.97 -5.72 -28.95
CA ASN A 278 -13.54 -7.04 -28.70
C ASN A 278 -12.45 -8.10 -28.52
N THR A 279 -11.31 -7.96 -29.20
CA THR A 279 -10.16 -8.85 -29.02
C THR A 279 -9.57 -8.72 -27.63
N LEU A 280 -9.37 -7.49 -27.13
CA LEU A 280 -8.77 -7.23 -25.82
C LEU A 280 -9.49 -7.98 -24.69
N TRP A 281 -10.83 -8.03 -24.74
CA TRP A 281 -11.69 -8.66 -23.74
C TRP A 281 -12.07 -10.11 -24.06
N ALA A 282 -11.70 -10.61 -25.24
CA ALA A 282 -11.93 -12.02 -25.60
C ALA A 282 -11.00 -12.96 -24.82
N PRO A 283 -11.36 -14.26 -24.70
CA PRO A 283 -10.47 -15.25 -24.12
C PRO A 283 -9.12 -15.26 -24.83
N GLY A 284 -8.03 -15.08 -24.07
CA GLY A 284 -6.65 -15.05 -24.51
C GLY A 284 -5.79 -16.19 -23.98
N ASP A 285 -6.34 -17.11 -23.18
CA ASP A 285 -5.68 -18.36 -22.78
C ASP A 285 -6.66 -19.54 -22.57
N SER A 286 -6.11 -20.74 -22.39
CA SER A 286 -6.88 -21.98 -22.18
C SER A 286 -7.67 -22.02 -20.87
N SER A 287 -7.44 -21.05 -19.98
CA SER A 287 -8.14 -20.85 -18.71
C SER A 287 -9.23 -19.78 -18.82
N ASN A 288 -9.55 -19.35 -20.04
CA ASN A 288 -10.58 -18.34 -20.35
C ASN A 288 -10.26 -16.94 -19.79
N LYS A 289 -9.00 -16.66 -19.45
CA LYS A 289 -8.57 -15.30 -19.07
C LYS A 289 -8.43 -14.44 -20.32
N SER A 290 -8.76 -13.16 -20.23
CA SER A 290 -8.79 -12.25 -21.38
C SER A 290 -7.39 -12.01 -21.99
N PHE A 291 -7.32 -11.48 -23.21
CA PHE A 291 -6.07 -10.95 -23.77
C PHE A 291 -5.49 -9.83 -22.89
N ALA A 292 -6.35 -8.96 -22.34
CA ALA A 292 -5.96 -7.98 -21.33
C ALA A 292 -5.29 -8.62 -20.12
N SER A 293 -5.80 -9.77 -19.63
CA SER A 293 -5.16 -10.51 -18.53
C SER A 293 -3.72 -10.93 -18.84
N GLN A 294 -3.39 -11.17 -20.12
CA GLN A 294 -2.01 -11.49 -20.53
C GLN A 294 -1.11 -10.25 -20.53
N ILE A 295 -1.66 -9.07 -20.90
CA ILE A 295 -1.00 -7.77 -20.83
C ILE A 295 -0.59 -7.45 -19.40
N PHE A 296 -1.54 -7.48 -18.47
CA PHE A 296 -1.30 -7.02 -17.10
C PHE A 296 -0.62 -8.05 -16.19
N ARG A 297 -0.25 -9.22 -16.72
CA ARG A 297 0.42 -10.30 -15.96
C ARG A 297 1.84 -9.94 -15.51
N LYS A 298 2.58 -9.16 -16.30
CA LYS A 298 3.98 -8.81 -16.02
C LYS A 298 4.12 -7.30 -15.85
N SER A 299 4.78 -6.86 -14.77
CA SER A 299 4.99 -5.43 -14.49
C SER A 299 5.66 -4.71 -15.66
N VAL A 300 6.71 -5.29 -16.27
CA VAL A 300 7.39 -4.69 -17.43
C VAL A 300 6.47 -4.36 -18.60
N VAL A 301 5.45 -5.19 -18.86
CA VAL A 301 4.50 -4.96 -19.96
C VAL A 301 3.57 -3.80 -19.62
N LYS A 302 3.17 -3.69 -18.35
CA LYS A 302 2.34 -2.57 -17.87
C LYS A 302 3.10 -1.26 -18.00
N GLU A 303 4.33 -1.22 -17.51
CA GLU A 303 5.16 -0.02 -17.59
C GLU A 303 5.48 0.37 -19.03
N CYS A 304 5.79 -0.60 -19.90
CA CYS A 304 6.01 -0.33 -21.33
C CYS A 304 4.75 0.25 -22.02
N LEU A 305 3.55 -0.22 -21.65
CA LEU A 305 2.32 0.34 -22.18
C LEU A 305 2.11 1.79 -21.75
N VAL A 306 2.39 2.12 -20.48
CA VAL A 306 2.39 3.52 -20.00
C VAL A 306 3.35 4.35 -20.84
N ASP A 307 4.57 3.87 -21.07
CA ASP A 307 5.59 4.60 -21.84
C ASP A 307 5.15 4.85 -23.28
N LEU A 308 4.58 3.85 -23.94
CA LEU A 308 4.09 3.99 -25.31
C LEU A 308 2.97 5.04 -25.41
N ILE A 309 2.08 5.09 -24.41
CA ILE A 309 0.99 6.07 -24.35
C ILE A 309 1.59 7.46 -24.06
N GLN A 310 2.38 7.60 -23.00
CA GLN A 310 2.95 8.86 -22.57
C GLN A 310 3.83 9.49 -23.66
N ASN A 311 4.70 8.71 -24.32
CA ASN A 311 5.52 9.20 -25.42
C ASN A 311 4.69 9.74 -26.59
N ALA A 312 3.53 9.16 -26.85
CA ALA A 312 2.62 9.67 -27.86
C ALA A 312 1.82 10.89 -27.37
N CYS A 313 1.49 10.94 -26.08
CA CYS A 313 0.84 12.09 -25.46
C CYS A 313 1.72 13.34 -25.44
N LEU A 314 3.04 13.19 -25.21
CA LEU A 314 3.97 14.33 -25.19
C LEU A 314 4.15 15.03 -26.55
N ALA A 315 3.53 14.54 -27.62
CA ALA A 315 3.62 15.16 -28.95
C ALA A 315 2.79 16.44 -29.10
N GLN A 316 1.74 16.63 -28.27
CA GLN A 316 0.85 17.79 -28.26
C GLN A 316 0.03 17.81 -26.95
N PRO A 317 -0.58 18.95 -26.56
CA PRO A 317 -1.39 19.01 -25.34
C PRO A 317 -2.43 17.89 -25.24
N LEU A 318 -2.60 17.34 -24.03
CA LEU A 318 -3.51 16.21 -23.78
C LEU A 318 -4.94 16.51 -24.24
N GLU A 319 -5.40 17.75 -24.10
CA GLU A 319 -6.72 18.19 -24.57
C GLU A 319 -6.91 17.98 -26.08
N ASP A 320 -5.94 18.45 -26.88
CA ASP A 320 -5.95 18.37 -28.34
C ASP A 320 -5.99 16.92 -28.84
N LEU A 321 -5.43 15.97 -28.08
CA LEU A 321 -5.48 14.54 -28.42
C LEU A 321 -6.90 13.98 -28.42
N PHE A 322 -7.82 14.56 -27.64
CA PHE A 322 -9.23 14.15 -27.62
C PHE A 322 -10.06 14.78 -28.74
N GLU A 323 -9.54 15.82 -29.41
CA GLU A 323 -10.20 16.51 -30.52
C GLU A 323 -9.75 15.99 -31.89
N ASP A 324 -8.47 15.63 -32.04
CA ASP A 324 -7.92 15.07 -33.27
C ASP A 324 -7.98 13.53 -33.26
N LYS A 325 -8.85 12.96 -34.13
CA LYS A 325 -8.99 11.51 -34.32
C LYS A 325 -7.67 10.79 -34.65
N LYS A 326 -6.79 11.39 -35.46
CA LYS A 326 -5.50 10.79 -35.83
C LYS A 326 -4.56 10.78 -34.64
N ALA A 327 -4.49 11.90 -33.91
CA ALA A 327 -3.67 12.01 -32.71
C ALA A 327 -4.18 11.07 -31.60
N TYR A 328 -5.49 11.02 -31.35
CA TYR A 328 -6.14 10.06 -30.46
C TYR A 328 -5.75 8.61 -30.78
N SER A 329 -5.84 8.23 -32.06
CA SER A 329 -5.49 6.87 -32.50
C SER A 329 -4.01 6.57 -32.24
N LYS A 330 -3.12 7.52 -32.53
CA LYS A 330 -1.69 7.38 -32.28
C LYS A 330 -1.38 7.27 -30.79
N ALA A 331 -2.06 8.04 -29.94
CA ALA A 331 -1.83 8.11 -28.51
C ALA A 331 -2.37 6.91 -27.74
N PHE A 332 -3.53 6.36 -28.14
CA PHE A 332 -4.22 5.38 -27.30
C PHE A 332 -4.50 4.04 -27.98
N ILE A 333 -4.69 4.02 -29.30
CA ILE A 333 -5.06 2.80 -30.02
C ILE A 333 -3.82 2.02 -30.47
N GLU A 334 -2.87 2.70 -31.10
CA GLU A 334 -1.65 2.06 -31.62
C GLU A 334 -0.75 1.45 -30.51
N PRO A 335 -0.61 2.05 -29.32
CA PRO A 335 0.10 1.41 -28.20
C PRO A 335 -0.48 0.04 -27.82
N LEU A 336 -1.81 -0.06 -27.64
CA LEU A 336 -2.47 -1.32 -27.32
C LEU A 336 -2.29 -2.35 -28.45
N LYS A 337 -2.40 -1.91 -29.69
CA LYS A 337 -2.19 -2.75 -30.87
C LYS A 337 -0.76 -3.29 -30.92
N LYS A 338 0.26 -2.46 -30.68
CA LYS A 338 1.68 -2.88 -30.60
C LYS A 338 1.87 -3.95 -29.52
N VAL A 339 1.32 -3.74 -28.32
CA VAL A 339 1.45 -4.71 -27.21
C VAL A 339 0.75 -6.03 -27.54
N LEU A 340 -0.47 -6.00 -28.10
CA LEU A 340 -1.18 -7.23 -28.49
C LEU A 340 -0.45 -8.00 -29.59
N GLN A 341 0.09 -7.31 -30.59
CA GLN A 341 0.87 -7.93 -31.67
C GLN A 341 2.18 -8.56 -31.18
N SER A 342 2.64 -8.19 -29.99
CA SER A 342 3.85 -8.73 -29.36
C SER A 342 3.61 -10.03 -28.57
N ILE A 343 2.39 -10.56 -28.58
CA ILE A 343 2.08 -11.87 -28.00
C ILE A 343 2.71 -12.97 -28.86
N LYS A 344 3.56 -13.78 -28.24
CA LYS A 344 4.25 -14.91 -28.86
C LYS A 344 4.12 -16.17 -27.99
N LEU A 345 4.42 -17.32 -28.57
CA LEU A 345 4.56 -18.57 -27.82
C LEU A 345 5.90 -18.59 -27.07
N ASN A 346 5.84 -18.79 -25.76
CA ASN A 346 6.99 -19.13 -24.92
C ASN A 346 6.76 -20.53 -24.34
N GLY A 347 7.41 -21.52 -24.94
CA GLY A 347 7.13 -22.93 -24.68
C GLY A 347 5.66 -23.26 -24.97
N LYS A 348 4.93 -23.70 -23.95
CA LYS A 348 3.48 -24.03 -24.04
C LYS A 348 2.58 -22.88 -23.58
N SER A 349 3.08 -21.67 -23.40
CA SER A 349 2.31 -20.54 -22.87
C SER A 349 2.36 -19.34 -23.79
N LEU A 350 1.28 -18.56 -23.83
CA LEU A 350 1.31 -17.24 -24.46
C LEU A 350 2.02 -16.27 -23.51
N SER A 351 2.94 -15.49 -24.07
CA SER A 351 3.65 -14.44 -23.36
C SER A 351 3.84 -13.26 -24.28
N ILE A 352 3.74 -12.07 -23.72
CA ILE A 352 4.18 -10.86 -24.42
C ILE A 352 5.70 -10.84 -24.38
N GLN A 353 6.29 -10.63 -25.56
CA GLN A 353 7.72 -10.44 -25.78
C GLN A 353 7.90 -9.04 -26.35
N LEU A 354 8.07 -8.08 -25.44
CA LEU A 354 8.52 -6.72 -25.75
C LEU A 354 10.01 -6.66 -25.38
N ASP A 355 10.79 -5.89 -26.13
CA ASP A 355 12.19 -5.71 -25.81
C ASP A 355 12.29 -4.79 -24.59
N CYS A 356 13.12 -5.14 -23.60
CA CYS A 356 13.29 -4.28 -22.42
C CYS A 356 13.94 -2.93 -22.78
N GLU A 357 14.55 -2.84 -23.96
CA GLU A 357 15.01 -1.59 -24.59
C GLU A 357 13.84 -0.66 -25.01
N ASP A 358 12.59 -1.14 -25.02
CA ASP A 358 11.40 -0.32 -25.25
C ASP A 358 11.03 0.56 -24.04
N LEU A 359 11.58 0.31 -22.85
CA LEU A 359 11.35 1.17 -21.68
C LEU A 359 12.04 2.52 -21.90
N LYS A 360 11.30 3.61 -21.68
CA LYS A 360 11.78 4.96 -21.97
C LYS A 360 12.13 5.70 -20.70
N SER A 361 13.28 6.37 -20.73
CA SER A 361 13.59 7.45 -19.80
C SER A 361 13.22 8.77 -20.46
N TYR A 362 12.62 9.65 -19.68
CA TYR A 362 12.17 10.97 -20.09
C TYR A 362 12.96 12.02 -19.32
N GLU A 363 13.11 13.19 -19.92
CA GLU A 363 13.59 14.37 -19.22
C GLU A 363 12.38 15.27 -18.92
N TRP A 364 12.40 15.87 -17.74
CA TRP A 364 11.40 16.88 -17.42
C TRP A 364 11.60 18.13 -18.27
N GLY A 365 10.50 18.79 -18.60
CA GLY A 365 10.54 20.17 -19.11
C GLY A 365 10.97 21.16 -18.01
N ALA A 366 11.00 22.44 -18.37
CA ALA A 366 11.32 23.50 -17.42
C ALA A 366 10.29 23.54 -16.27
N ALA A 367 10.76 23.28 -15.04
CA ALA A 367 9.91 23.35 -13.85
C ALA A 367 9.38 24.78 -13.63
N GLN A 368 8.07 24.90 -13.42
CA GLN A 368 7.42 26.14 -13.02
C GLN A 368 7.48 26.33 -11.50
N ASN A 369 7.30 27.57 -11.06
CA ASN A 369 7.13 27.85 -9.64
C ASN A 369 5.74 27.41 -9.20
N VAL A 370 5.66 26.76 -8.05
CA VAL A 370 4.42 26.25 -7.46
C VAL A 370 4.03 27.16 -6.29
N GLU A 371 2.95 27.90 -6.45
CA GLU A 371 2.38 28.75 -5.40
C GLU A 371 1.55 27.91 -4.42
N ASP A 372 2.21 27.42 -3.36
CA ASP A 372 1.60 26.63 -2.29
C ASP A 372 2.44 26.77 -1.02
N ASP A 373 2.29 27.91 -0.34
CA ASP A 373 3.14 28.28 0.81
C ASP A 373 3.00 27.30 1.98
N GLU A 374 1.79 26.77 2.20
CA GLU A 374 1.53 25.76 3.23
C GLU A 374 2.28 24.46 2.94
N PHE A 375 2.24 23.98 1.69
CA PHE A 375 3.01 22.81 1.27
C PHE A 375 4.51 23.03 1.44
N TRP A 376 5.04 24.18 1.00
CA TRP A 376 6.48 24.44 1.09
C TRP A 376 6.98 24.59 2.53
N ALA A 377 6.16 25.14 3.42
CA ALA A 377 6.46 25.18 4.85
C ALA A 377 6.50 23.75 5.45
N LEU A 378 5.46 22.95 5.21
CA LEU A 378 5.39 21.56 5.66
C LEU A 378 6.57 20.73 5.13
N ALA A 379 6.87 20.83 3.82
CA ALA A 379 7.96 20.11 3.19
C ALA A 379 9.33 20.56 3.73
N GLY A 380 9.51 21.86 3.97
CA GLY A 380 10.72 22.41 4.55
C GLY A 380 11.04 21.85 5.92
N GLU A 381 10.08 21.95 6.83
CA GLU A 381 10.19 21.44 8.19
C GLU A 381 10.38 19.92 8.21
N MET A 382 9.67 19.18 7.35
CA MET A 382 9.83 17.72 7.24
C MET A 382 11.22 17.33 6.72
N ALA A 383 11.76 18.08 5.74
CA ALA A 383 13.09 17.84 5.22
C ALA A 383 14.15 18.04 6.33
N GLU A 384 14.05 19.10 7.12
CA GLU A 384 14.92 19.32 8.29
C GLU A 384 14.80 18.19 9.31
N GLN A 385 13.58 17.73 9.59
CA GLN A 385 13.32 16.60 10.48
C GLN A 385 13.99 15.29 9.99
N LEU A 386 14.06 15.09 8.68
CA LEU A 386 14.74 13.94 8.04
C LEU A 386 16.27 14.13 7.90
N GLY A 387 16.82 15.24 8.40
CA GLY A 387 18.26 15.51 8.39
C GLY A 387 18.78 16.19 7.12
N ALA A 388 17.92 16.86 6.36
CA ALA A 388 18.35 17.78 5.32
C ALA A 388 19.08 18.99 5.94
N THR A 389 20.12 19.45 5.26
CA THR A 389 20.86 20.66 5.66
C THR A 389 20.06 21.91 5.32
N LYS A 390 20.27 23.01 6.06
CA LYS A 390 19.67 24.32 5.76
C LYS A 390 19.87 24.76 4.30
N ARG A 391 21.02 24.41 3.70
CA ARG A 391 21.31 24.69 2.29
C ARG A 391 20.45 23.87 1.33
N GLU A 392 20.28 22.58 1.60
CA GLU A 392 19.41 21.69 0.82
C GLU A 392 17.96 22.19 0.88
N VAL A 393 17.46 22.48 2.09
CA VAL A 393 16.12 23.01 2.33
C VAL A 393 15.94 24.37 1.65
N ALA A 394 16.88 25.30 1.80
CA ALA A 394 16.83 26.58 1.10
C ALA A 394 16.85 26.42 -0.42
N THR A 395 17.55 25.42 -0.95
CA THR A 395 17.59 25.17 -2.41
C THR A 395 16.24 24.64 -2.92
N LEU A 396 15.61 23.74 -2.15
CA LEU A 396 14.31 23.16 -2.47
C LEU A 396 13.20 24.22 -2.36
N ILE A 397 13.12 24.91 -1.22
CA ILE A 397 12.05 25.87 -0.91
C ILE A 397 12.19 27.16 -1.72
N LYS A 398 13.38 27.79 -1.77
CA LYS A 398 13.53 29.11 -2.40
C LYS A 398 13.17 29.12 -3.87
N LYS A 399 13.33 27.97 -4.54
CA LYS A 399 12.98 27.82 -5.94
C LYS A 399 11.50 27.53 -6.15
N GLN A 400 10.78 27.06 -5.12
CA GLN A 400 9.38 26.60 -5.20
C GLN A 400 9.14 25.70 -6.42
N LYS A 401 10.11 24.84 -6.73
CA LYS A 401 10.10 23.96 -7.90
C LYS A 401 10.10 22.52 -7.44
N THR A 402 9.31 21.69 -8.10
CA THR A 402 9.13 20.28 -7.75
C THR A 402 10.14 19.34 -8.41
N GLU A 403 11.07 19.90 -9.20
CA GLU A 403 12.21 19.17 -9.77
C GLU A 403 13.01 18.48 -8.66
N ASP A 404 13.28 17.18 -8.83
CA ASP A 404 13.96 16.30 -7.87
C ASP A 404 13.34 16.19 -6.46
N PHE A 405 12.17 16.79 -6.22
CA PHE A 405 11.54 16.88 -4.89
C PHE A 405 11.44 15.51 -4.22
N HIS A 406 10.74 14.58 -4.86
CA HIS A 406 10.53 13.23 -4.33
C HIS A 406 11.83 12.43 -4.26
N SER A 407 12.74 12.62 -5.20
CA SER A 407 14.04 11.94 -5.20
C SER A 407 14.87 12.35 -3.97
N CYS A 408 14.86 13.63 -3.61
CA CYS A 408 15.51 14.14 -2.40
C CYS A 408 14.87 13.58 -1.14
N PHE A 409 13.53 13.61 -1.03
CA PHE A 409 12.81 13.07 0.11
C PHE A 409 13.03 11.58 0.31
N GLU A 410 12.96 10.78 -0.77
CA GLU A 410 13.25 9.35 -0.70
C GLU A 410 14.68 9.07 -0.22
N ALA A 411 15.65 9.90 -0.63
CA ALA A 411 17.03 9.80 -0.16
C ALA A 411 17.15 10.16 1.32
N TRP A 412 16.52 11.25 1.79
CA TRP A 412 16.53 11.65 3.19
C TRP A 412 15.87 10.61 4.10
N VAL A 413 14.71 10.07 3.71
CA VAL A 413 14.06 9.00 4.46
C VAL A 413 14.94 7.74 4.47
N ALA A 414 15.53 7.35 3.34
CA ALA A 414 16.47 6.22 3.32
C ALA A 414 17.63 6.46 4.29
N ASN A 415 18.22 7.65 4.29
CA ASN A 415 19.31 7.99 5.19
C ASN A 415 18.89 7.95 6.66
N PHE A 416 17.71 8.50 6.99
CA PHE A 416 17.13 8.43 8.33
C PHE A 416 16.98 6.97 8.81
N ILE A 417 16.43 6.10 7.96
CA ILE A 417 16.22 4.68 8.30
C ILE A 417 17.55 3.93 8.43
N PHE A 418 18.51 4.15 7.53
CA PHE A 418 19.78 3.44 7.53
C PHE A 418 20.83 4.03 8.48
N GLN A 419 20.57 5.21 9.07
CA GLN A 419 21.40 5.86 10.09
C GLN A 419 20.55 6.26 11.32
N PRO A 420 19.93 5.28 12.00
CA PRO A 420 19.16 5.57 13.19
C PRO A 420 20.06 6.08 14.32
N LYS A 421 19.47 6.73 15.32
CA LYS A 421 20.20 7.11 16.54
C LYS A 421 20.69 5.85 17.24
N GLU A 422 21.97 5.82 17.58
CA GLU A 422 22.57 4.72 18.32
C GLU A 422 21.90 4.55 19.69
N ASP A 423 21.45 3.33 19.99
CA ASP A 423 20.84 2.92 21.25
C ASP A 423 21.23 1.46 21.51
N ASN A 424 22.05 1.23 22.53
CA ASN A 424 22.54 -0.11 22.88
C ASN A 424 21.53 -0.93 23.71
N SER A 425 20.39 -0.33 24.11
CA SER A 425 19.33 -1.02 24.87
C SER A 425 18.36 -1.82 24.00
N VAL A 426 18.53 -1.81 22.67
CA VAL A 426 17.66 -2.54 21.74
C VAL A 426 18.07 -3.99 21.62
N GLU A 427 17.11 -4.89 21.80
CA GLU A 427 17.28 -6.34 21.71
C GLU A 427 16.29 -6.94 20.71
N ASP A 428 16.56 -8.17 20.28
CA ASP A 428 15.61 -8.95 19.47
C ASP A 428 14.43 -9.32 20.39
N GLY A 429 13.19 -9.20 19.90
CA GLY A 429 12.01 -9.54 20.72
C GLY A 429 10.73 -8.88 20.24
N ASN A 430 9.71 -8.86 21.07
CA ASN A 430 8.39 -8.32 20.71
C ASN A 430 8.24 -6.82 21.03
N GLY A 431 9.31 -6.17 21.52
CA GLY A 431 9.40 -4.73 21.80
C GLY A 431 8.31 -4.18 22.72
N SER A 432 8.46 -4.41 24.02
CA SER A 432 7.60 -3.86 25.07
C SER A 432 8.16 -2.53 25.58
N ASP A 433 7.84 -1.44 24.89
CA ASP A 433 8.43 -0.12 25.22
C ASP A 433 7.45 0.86 25.88
N SER A 434 6.25 0.45 26.32
CA SER A 434 5.38 1.37 27.08
C SER A 434 4.17 0.62 27.64
N GLU A 435 4.24 0.20 28.90
CA GLU A 435 3.04 0.19 29.73
C GLU A 435 2.71 1.66 30.00
N GLU A 436 1.49 2.07 29.65
CA GLU A 436 1.02 3.43 29.80
C GLU A 436 -0.31 3.40 30.55
N GLU A 437 -0.57 4.44 31.32
CA GLU A 437 -1.84 4.67 31.99
C GLU A 437 -2.28 6.10 31.66
N GLY A 438 -3.51 6.24 31.21
CA GLY A 438 -4.10 7.52 30.87
C GLY A 438 -5.56 7.58 31.29
N GLU A 439 -6.09 8.79 31.39
CA GLU A 439 -7.50 9.03 31.69
C GLU A 439 -8.22 9.37 30.39
N LEU A 440 -9.31 8.67 30.09
CA LEU A 440 -10.23 9.02 29.02
C LEU A 440 -11.51 9.61 29.61
N GLU A 441 -11.97 10.73 29.05
CA GLU A 441 -13.29 11.28 29.40
C GLU A 441 -14.38 10.48 28.68
N VAL A 442 -15.16 9.69 29.42
CA VAL A 442 -16.23 8.82 28.90
C VAL A 442 -17.54 9.26 29.55
N LYS A 443 -18.47 9.82 28.76
CA LYS A 443 -19.75 10.41 29.25
C LYS A 443 -19.56 11.47 30.34
N GLY A 444 -18.47 12.25 30.27
CA GLY A 444 -18.15 13.28 31.26
C GLY A 444 -17.57 12.75 32.57
N GLU A 445 -17.25 11.45 32.64
CA GLU A 445 -16.54 10.84 33.78
C GLU A 445 -15.12 10.44 33.35
N SER A 446 -14.14 10.69 34.22
CA SER A 446 -12.76 10.25 34.00
C SER A 446 -12.68 8.74 34.20
N GLN A 447 -12.21 8.04 33.17
CA GLN A 447 -12.02 6.60 33.16
C GLN A 447 -10.56 6.28 32.89
N THR A 448 -9.91 5.67 33.89
CA THR A 448 -8.56 5.13 33.74
C THR A 448 -8.53 4.01 32.70
N VAL A 449 -7.61 4.13 31.75
CA VAL A 449 -7.33 3.14 30.71
C VAL A 449 -5.84 2.82 30.72
N HIS A 450 -5.55 1.52 30.80
CA HIS A 450 -4.20 0.99 30.71
C HIS A 450 -3.91 0.55 29.29
N ALA A 451 -2.67 0.74 28.84
CA ALA A 451 -2.26 0.39 27.49
C ALA A 451 -0.91 -0.33 27.45
N LYS A 452 -0.85 -1.40 26.66
CA LYS A 452 0.39 -2.15 26.32
C LYS A 452 0.44 -2.38 24.82
N LYS A 453 1.60 -2.79 24.31
CA LYS A 453 1.74 -3.14 22.89
C LYS A 453 2.79 -4.21 22.67
N ILE A 454 2.63 -4.95 21.57
CA ILE A 454 3.65 -5.85 21.03
C ILE A 454 3.90 -5.54 19.55
N ILE A 455 5.04 -6.02 19.05
CA ILE A 455 5.50 -5.84 17.68
C ILE A 455 5.74 -7.19 17.06
N THR A 456 5.19 -7.38 15.87
CA THR A 456 5.27 -8.62 15.11
C THR A 456 5.70 -8.37 13.66
N ALA A 457 5.85 -9.44 12.88
CA ALA A 457 6.28 -9.45 11.49
C ALA A 457 5.57 -8.46 10.56
N THR A 458 4.24 -8.44 10.57
CA THR A 458 3.45 -7.63 9.63
C THR A 458 2.10 -7.25 10.22
N GLY A 459 1.42 -6.26 9.63
CA GLY A 459 0.05 -5.91 10.02
C GLY A 459 -0.94 -7.08 9.86
N MET A 460 -0.76 -7.95 8.86
CA MET A 460 -1.61 -9.13 8.69
C MET A 460 -1.39 -10.17 9.80
N ARG A 461 -0.13 -10.37 10.21
CA ARG A 461 0.18 -11.23 11.37
C ARG A 461 -0.43 -10.66 12.67
N ALA A 462 -0.39 -9.33 12.86
CA ALA A 462 -1.04 -8.67 13.99
C ALA A 462 -2.56 -8.92 14.03
N ILE A 463 -3.24 -8.87 12.88
CA ILE A 463 -4.66 -9.24 12.76
C ILE A 463 -4.91 -10.68 13.20
N GLN A 464 -4.09 -11.63 12.76
CA GLN A 464 -4.23 -13.04 13.14
C GLN A 464 -3.99 -13.28 14.63
N LEU A 465 -2.98 -12.63 15.21
CA LEU A 465 -2.67 -12.69 16.63
C LEU A 465 -3.84 -12.20 17.47
N ILE A 466 -4.40 -11.03 17.13
CA ILE A 466 -5.58 -10.47 17.81
C ILE A 466 -6.75 -11.44 17.78
N HIS A 467 -7.03 -12.05 16.63
CA HIS A 467 -8.11 -13.03 16.51
C HIS A 467 -7.89 -14.25 17.41
N ALA A 468 -6.66 -14.75 17.49
CA ALA A 468 -6.31 -15.89 18.34
C ALA A 468 -6.46 -15.56 19.83
N VAL A 469 -5.85 -14.48 20.31
CA VAL A 469 -5.92 -14.12 21.74
C VAL A 469 -7.32 -13.71 22.16
N SER A 470 -8.11 -13.09 21.26
CA SER A 470 -9.52 -12.81 21.54
C SER A 470 -10.31 -14.09 21.77
N ARG A 471 -10.07 -15.13 20.96
CA ARG A 471 -10.75 -16.42 21.10
C ARG A 471 -10.31 -17.16 22.37
N LYS A 472 -9.02 -17.11 22.70
CA LYS A 472 -8.47 -17.70 23.93
C LYS A 472 -9.04 -17.03 25.18
N TYR A 473 -8.98 -15.70 25.25
CA TYR A 473 -9.52 -14.92 26.37
C TYR A 473 -11.02 -15.17 26.61
N LEU A 474 -11.82 -15.17 25.53
CA LEU A 474 -13.25 -15.43 25.63
C LEU A 474 -13.56 -16.85 26.13
N HIS A 475 -12.74 -17.83 25.74
CA HIS A 475 -12.84 -19.19 26.23
C HIS A 475 -12.44 -19.29 27.71
N ASP A 476 -11.25 -18.83 28.06
CA ASP A 476 -10.68 -19.05 29.39
C ASP A 476 -11.46 -18.28 30.47
N LYS A 477 -11.81 -17.01 30.20
CA LYS A 477 -12.49 -16.15 31.17
C LYS A 477 -14.00 -16.36 31.24
N TYR A 478 -14.66 -16.63 30.11
CA TYR A 478 -16.13 -16.72 30.05
C TYR A 478 -16.67 -18.11 29.70
N GLN A 479 -15.80 -19.09 29.48
CA GLN A 479 -16.16 -20.47 29.16
C GLN A 479 -17.02 -20.56 27.89
N ILE A 480 -16.76 -19.65 26.93
CA ILE A 480 -17.40 -19.63 25.61
C ILE A 480 -16.70 -20.65 24.73
N ASP A 481 -17.47 -21.61 24.21
CA ASP A 481 -16.96 -22.61 23.30
C ASP A 481 -16.50 -21.92 21.98
N PRO A 482 -15.24 -22.11 21.57
CA PRO A 482 -14.66 -21.50 20.38
C PRO A 482 -15.37 -21.83 19.07
N LEU A 483 -16.12 -22.93 19.01
CA LEU A 483 -16.94 -23.28 17.86
C LEU A 483 -18.14 -22.34 17.68
N TYR A 484 -18.50 -21.57 18.71
CA TYR A 484 -19.57 -20.58 18.70
C TYR A 484 -19.05 -19.14 18.70
N LEU A 485 -17.73 -18.96 18.59
CA LEU A 485 -17.12 -17.65 18.35
C LEU A 485 -17.14 -17.36 16.85
N THR A 486 -17.79 -16.27 16.48
CA THR A 486 -17.75 -15.74 15.11
C THR A 486 -16.94 -14.45 15.07
N PHE A 487 -16.59 -14.00 13.87
CA PHE A 487 -16.04 -12.67 13.65
C PHE A 487 -16.76 -11.99 12.49
N THR A 488 -16.73 -10.66 12.48
CA THR A 488 -17.17 -9.83 11.36
C THR A 488 -16.00 -8.96 10.91
N ALA A 489 -15.69 -8.96 9.61
CA ALA A 489 -14.54 -8.22 9.06
C ALA A 489 -14.86 -7.57 7.69
N SER A 490 -16.14 -7.23 7.45
CA SER A 490 -16.59 -6.65 6.18
C SER A 490 -15.96 -5.29 5.87
N GLN A 491 -15.63 -4.52 6.92
CA GLN A 491 -14.96 -3.22 6.82
C GLN A 491 -13.45 -3.32 7.11
N MET A 492 -12.84 -4.48 6.91
CA MET A 492 -11.39 -4.65 7.00
C MET A 492 -10.75 -4.72 5.61
N TYR A 493 -9.41 -4.75 5.58
CA TYR A 493 -8.67 -5.04 4.37
C TYR A 493 -9.10 -6.40 3.76
N TYR A 494 -9.26 -6.46 2.44
CA TYR A 494 -9.94 -7.57 1.73
C TYR A 494 -9.36 -8.99 1.96
N GLU A 495 -8.10 -9.12 2.39
CA GLU A 495 -7.48 -10.43 2.69
C GLU A 495 -7.84 -10.95 4.11
N THR A 496 -8.43 -10.11 4.95
CA THR A 496 -8.69 -10.39 6.38
C THR A 496 -9.64 -11.57 6.58
N ASP A 497 -10.77 -11.59 5.88
CA ASP A 497 -11.75 -12.69 6.00
C ASP A 497 -11.12 -14.05 5.68
N GLU A 498 -10.36 -14.14 4.58
CA GLU A 498 -9.68 -15.37 4.21
C GLU A 498 -8.59 -15.75 5.23
N ALA A 499 -7.84 -14.77 5.74
CA ALA A 499 -6.79 -14.98 6.73
C ALA A 499 -7.32 -15.54 8.06
N LEU A 500 -8.47 -15.03 8.53
CA LEU A 500 -9.07 -15.41 9.80
C LEU A 500 -9.92 -16.69 9.69
N SER A 501 -10.56 -16.96 8.54
CA SER A 501 -11.40 -18.15 8.35
C SER A 501 -10.63 -19.40 7.93
N LYS A 502 -9.68 -19.28 6.99
CA LYS A 502 -8.98 -20.44 6.39
C LYS A 502 -7.61 -20.70 6.99
N HIS A 503 -7.00 -19.68 7.58
CA HIS A 503 -5.64 -19.74 8.10
C HIS A 503 -5.52 -19.22 9.55
N PRO A 504 -6.50 -19.44 10.44
CA PRO A 504 -6.40 -18.94 11.81
C PRO A 504 -5.18 -19.52 12.52
N ILE A 505 -4.59 -18.78 13.45
CA ILE A 505 -3.62 -19.32 14.38
C ILE A 505 -4.36 -20.37 15.25
N PRO A 506 -3.89 -21.63 15.31
CA PRO A 506 -4.46 -22.62 16.20
C PRO A 506 -4.21 -22.21 17.65
N ILE A 507 -5.16 -22.56 18.51
CA ILE A 507 -5.11 -22.31 19.95
C ILE A 507 -5.61 -23.56 20.65
N ASP A 508 -4.87 -23.95 21.69
CA ASP A 508 -5.18 -25.13 22.48
C ASP A 508 -6.27 -24.79 23.50
N TYR A 509 -7.32 -25.60 23.53
CA TYR A 509 -8.42 -25.46 24.49
C TYR A 509 -8.47 -26.70 25.37
N VAL A 510 -8.50 -26.51 26.68
CA VAL A 510 -8.87 -27.59 27.59
C VAL A 510 -10.39 -27.76 27.49
N HIS A 511 -10.84 -28.91 26.99
CA HIS A 511 -12.27 -29.24 26.86
C HIS A 511 -12.93 -29.48 28.24
N GLU A 512 -13.10 -28.42 29.02
CA GLU A 512 -14.00 -28.45 30.16
C GLU A 512 -15.46 -28.27 29.69
N LYS A 513 -16.44 -28.49 30.59
CA LYS A 513 -17.87 -28.33 30.27
C LYS A 513 -18.20 -26.87 29.92
N THR A 514 -18.04 -26.51 28.65
CA THR A 514 -18.38 -25.20 28.11
C THR A 514 -19.88 -24.91 28.28
N LYS A 515 -20.25 -23.67 28.63
CA LYS A 515 -21.66 -23.26 28.68
C LYS A 515 -22.16 -23.05 27.25
N LYS A 516 -23.02 -23.94 26.73
CA LYS A 516 -23.69 -23.72 25.44
C LYS A 516 -24.80 -22.69 25.54
N ARG A 517 -24.75 -21.67 24.65
CA ARG A 517 -25.84 -21.05 23.84
C ARG A 517 -25.70 -19.54 23.55
N VAL A 518 -24.59 -18.88 23.89
CA VAL A 518 -24.39 -17.47 23.50
C VAL A 518 -23.35 -17.37 22.40
N GLN A 519 -23.83 -17.21 21.16
CA GLN A 519 -22.98 -16.82 20.05
C GLN A 519 -22.40 -15.43 20.36
N THR A 520 -21.08 -15.35 20.43
CA THR A 520 -20.33 -14.13 20.71
C THR A 520 -19.49 -13.80 19.49
N ASN A 521 -19.46 -12.52 19.12
CA ASN A 521 -18.78 -12.06 17.93
C ASN A 521 -17.56 -11.24 18.34
N VAL A 522 -16.43 -11.42 17.65
CA VAL A 522 -15.32 -10.46 17.71
C VAL A 522 -15.44 -9.57 16.48
N GLY A 523 -15.85 -8.32 16.68
CA GLY A 523 -15.97 -7.37 15.59
C GLY A 523 -14.62 -6.78 15.20
N PHE A 524 -14.33 -6.79 13.89
CA PHE A 524 -13.18 -6.17 13.26
C PHE A 524 -13.62 -5.08 12.30
N PHE A 525 -13.05 -3.89 12.41
CA PHE A 525 -13.26 -2.81 11.44
C PHE A 525 -12.00 -1.92 11.28
N ASP A 526 -11.88 -1.25 10.14
CA ASP A 526 -10.85 -0.25 9.87
C ASP A 526 -11.46 1.15 10.05
N ILE A 527 -10.88 2.00 10.91
CA ILE A 527 -11.38 3.36 11.17
C ILE A 527 -11.48 4.14 9.85
N ASN A 528 -10.50 3.96 8.97
CA ASN A 528 -10.44 4.64 7.69
C ASN A 528 -10.56 3.59 6.58
N HIS A 529 -11.65 2.81 6.60
CA HIS A 529 -11.86 1.72 5.66
C HIS A 529 -11.76 2.19 4.20
N CYS A 530 -10.99 1.43 3.42
CA CYS A 530 -10.86 1.59 1.97
C CYS A 530 -12.13 1.08 1.24
N ASN A 531 -13.15 1.94 1.08
CA ASN A 531 -14.42 1.61 0.41
C ASN A 531 -14.28 1.42 -1.11
N THR A 532 -13.78 0.26 -1.54
CA THR A 532 -13.57 -0.04 -2.97
C THR A 532 -14.84 -0.31 -3.78
N THR A 533 -15.98 -0.56 -3.11
CA THR A 533 -17.26 -0.88 -3.77
C THR A 533 -18.12 0.35 -4.00
N HIS A 534 -17.80 1.47 -3.34
CA HIS A 534 -18.61 2.70 -3.35
C HIS A 534 -20.02 2.51 -2.79
N GLU A 535 -20.24 1.45 -2.01
CA GLU A 535 -21.52 1.22 -1.34
C GLU A 535 -21.61 2.07 -0.08
N GLU A 536 -22.85 2.40 0.32
CA GLU A 536 -23.10 3.09 1.59
C GLU A 536 -22.67 2.20 2.75
N MET A 537 -21.87 2.75 3.65
CA MET A 537 -21.33 2.01 4.77
C MET A 537 -22.16 2.21 6.03
N ALA A 538 -22.38 1.12 6.77
CA ALA A 538 -22.87 1.21 8.14
C ALA A 538 -21.82 1.83 9.06
N ASP A 539 -22.27 2.50 10.13
CA ASP A 539 -21.41 2.95 11.24
C ASP A 539 -20.55 1.79 11.73
N GLU A 540 -19.24 1.99 11.73
CA GLU A 540 -18.23 1.01 12.12
C GLU A 540 -18.45 0.48 13.54
N ILE A 541 -18.91 1.33 14.46
CA ILE A 541 -19.20 0.94 15.85
C ILE A 541 -20.45 0.06 15.93
N ALA A 542 -21.39 0.21 14.99
CA ALA A 542 -22.58 -0.64 14.92
C ALA A 542 -22.25 -2.11 14.60
N LEU A 543 -21.04 -2.40 14.10
CA LEU A 543 -20.55 -3.76 13.89
C LEU A 543 -20.21 -4.50 15.19
N ILE A 544 -20.06 -3.77 16.30
CA ILE A 544 -19.81 -4.33 17.63
C ILE A 544 -21.14 -4.47 18.38
N ASP A 545 -21.48 -5.66 18.87
CA ASP A 545 -22.66 -5.89 19.69
C ASP A 545 -22.46 -5.29 21.09
N LYS A 546 -23.53 -4.79 21.71
CA LYS A 546 -23.48 -4.26 23.08
C LYS A 546 -23.05 -5.31 24.12
N LYS A 547 -23.18 -6.60 23.82
CA LYS A 547 -22.74 -7.71 24.67
C LYS A 547 -21.27 -8.09 24.48
N ASP A 548 -20.63 -7.60 23.42
CA ASP A 548 -19.25 -7.96 23.11
C ASP A 548 -18.32 -7.43 24.19
N ARG A 549 -17.29 -8.23 24.49
CA ARG A 549 -16.28 -7.95 25.53
C ARG A 549 -14.98 -7.43 24.94
N ILE A 550 -14.78 -7.68 23.66
CA ILE A 550 -13.55 -7.40 22.93
C ILE A 550 -13.88 -6.94 21.52
N CYS A 551 -13.14 -5.97 21.02
CA CYS A 551 -13.16 -5.59 19.62
C CYS A 551 -11.74 -5.36 19.07
N ALA A 552 -11.63 -5.43 17.75
CA ALA A 552 -10.39 -5.25 17.02
C ALA A 552 -10.53 -4.14 15.98
N ILE A 553 -9.54 -3.26 15.89
CA ILE A 553 -9.63 -2.05 15.06
C ILE A 553 -8.33 -1.86 14.27
N ASP A 554 -8.40 -1.77 12.94
CA ASP A 554 -7.28 -1.27 12.14
C ASP A 554 -7.22 0.25 12.23
N VAL A 555 -6.07 0.76 12.70
CA VAL A 555 -5.81 2.19 12.91
C VAL A 555 -4.67 2.69 12.03
N THR A 556 -4.26 1.92 11.02
CA THR A 556 -3.05 2.22 10.24
C THR A 556 -3.10 3.58 9.52
N SER A 557 -4.30 4.07 9.19
CA SER A 557 -4.48 5.35 8.49
C SER A 557 -5.14 6.43 9.38
N ALA A 558 -5.25 6.16 10.68
CA ALA A 558 -5.84 7.07 11.65
C ALA A 558 -4.74 7.88 12.35
N THR A 559 -4.99 9.17 12.52
CA THR A 559 -4.24 10.06 13.40
C THR A 559 -4.40 9.63 14.86
N THR A 560 -3.49 10.03 15.74
CA THR A 560 -3.59 9.74 17.17
C THR A 560 -4.90 10.23 17.77
N ARG A 561 -5.36 11.41 17.35
CA ARG A 561 -6.64 12.00 17.73
C ARG A 561 -7.84 11.15 17.28
N GLU A 562 -7.89 10.71 16.03
CA GLU A 562 -8.99 9.85 15.55
C GLU A 562 -9.03 8.51 16.30
N ILE A 563 -7.86 7.97 16.67
CA ILE A 563 -7.77 6.77 17.51
C ILE A 563 -8.36 7.06 18.88
N ASN A 564 -7.96 8.16 19.54
CA ASN A 564 -8.48 8.59 20.84
C ASN A 564 -10.01 8.74 20.81
N GLU A 565 -10.54 9.52 19.87
CA GLU A 565 -11.97 9.76 19.70
C GLU A 565 -12.74 8.45 19.49
N THR A 566 -12.15 7.49 18.74
CA THR A 566 -12.74 6.16 18.53
C THR A 566 -12.74 5.33 19.82
N LEU A 567 -11.67 5.36 20.62
CA LEU A 567 -11.61 4.68 21.92
C LEU A 567 -12.71 5.20 22.86
N VAL A 568 -12.86 6.52 22.94
CA VAL A 568 -13.92 7.17 23.74
C VAL A 568 -15.29 6.72 23.26
N ARG A 569 -15.60 6.90 21.97
CA ARG A 569 -16.90 6.49 21.38
C ARG A 569 -17.22 5.00 21.67
N LEU A 570 -16.23 4.12 21.56
CA LEU A 570 -16.42 2.69 21.84
C LEU A 570 -16.77 2.43 23.31
N TYR A 571 -16.04 3.01 24.26
CA TYR A 571 -16.35 2.82 25.67
C TYR A 571 -17.68 3.46 26.09
N GLU A 572 -18.08 4.57 25.47
CA GLU A 572 -19.37 5.19 25.71
C GLU A 572 -20.54 4.35 25.18
N GLN A 573 -20.43 3.89 23.95
CA GLN A 573 -21.52 3.22 23.23
C GLN A 573 -21.56 1.71 23.47
N ARG A 574 -20.43 1.11 23.89
CA ARG A 574 -20.26 -0.32 24.18
C ARG A 574 -19.61 -0.48 25.57
N PRO A 575 -20.32 -0.13 26.65
CA PRO A 575 -19.75 -0.09 28.00
C PRO A 575 -19.27 -1.44 28.54
N ASN A 576 -19.72 -2.55 27.94
CA ASN A 576 -19.30 -3.90 28.30
C ASN A 576 -17.95 -4.33 27.72
N LEU A 577 -17.36 -3.53 26.82
CA LEU A 577 -16.02 -3.77 26.29
C LEU A 577 -15.00 -3.70 27.44
N GLU A 578 -14.29 -4.81 27.64
CA GLU A 578 -13.15 -4.90 28.55
C GLU A 578 -11.86 -4.57 27.81
N LEU A 579 -11.76 -4.99 26.54
CA LEU A 579 -10.56 -4.90 25.73
C LEU A 579 -10.85 -4.26 24.37
N ILE A 580 -10.02 -3.30 23.99
CA ILE A 580 -9.96 -2.76 22.62
C ILE A 580 -8.56 -3.04 22.07
N LEU A 581 -8.49 -3.85 21.02
CA LEU A 581 -7.24 -4.22 20.37
C LEU A 581 -7.07 -3.43 19.08
N THR A 582 -5.97 -2.72 18.91
CA THR A 582 -5.70 -1.93 17.70
C THR A 582 -4.54 -2.52 16.89
N ILE A 583 -4.66 -2.45 15.56
CA ILE A 583 -3.66 -2.87 14.59
C ILE A 583 -3.09 -1.64 13.88
N SER A 584 -1.76 -1.51 13.83
CA SER A 584 -1.13 -0.61 12.86
C SER A 584 -0.04 -1.33 12.06
N SER A 585 0.20 -0.87 10.83
CA SER A 585 1.28 -1.34 9.98
C SER A 585 2.37 -0.29 9.79
N GLY A 586 3.61 -0.66 10.13
CA GLY A 586 4.81 0.16 9.95
C GLY A 586 5.20 0.47 8.50
N LEU A 587 4.37 0.06 7.54
CA LEU A 587 4.65 0.10 6.10
C LEU A 587 3.83 1.14 5.34
N LYS A 588 2.86 1.74 6.01
CA LYS A 588 2.04 2.78 5.40
C LYS A 588 2.56 4.12 5.89
N ASN A 589 1.97 4.66 6.96
CA ASN A 589 2.13 6.07 7.32
C ASN A 589 3.17 6.30 8.42
N GLU A 590 3.54 5.26 9.16
CA GLU A 590 4.63 5.34 10.15
C GLU A 590 5.99 5.54 9.45
N GLN A 591 6.93 6.15 10.18
CA GLN A 591 8.32 6.36 9.73
C GLN A 591 8.44 7.17 8.44
N ALA A 592 7.77 8.33 8.41
CA ALA A 592 7.82 9.27 7.30
C ALA A 592 7.34 8.70 5.95
N MET A 593 6.40 7.74 5.98
CA MET A 593 5.88 7.09 4.78
C MET A 593 6.99 6.41 3.94
N GLY A 594 8.03 5.94 4.62
CA GLY A 594 9.24 5.41 4.00
C GLY A 594 9.17 3.96 3.57
N ASP A 595 8.20 3.18 4.08
CA ASP A 595 7.98 1.74 3.86
C ASP A 595 9.23 0.82 3.87
N TYR A 596 10.33 1.27 4.46
CA TYR A 596 11.61 0.55 4.56
C TYR A 596 11.64 -0.48 5.70
N ASN A 597 10.83 -0.30 6.74
CA ASN A 597 10.86 -1.15 7.92
C ASN A 597 9.50 -1.80 8.19
N PRO A 598 9.26 -3.02 7.67
CA PRO A 598 7.99 -3.71 7.85
C PRO A 598 7.76 -4.28 9.24
N TYR A 599 6.64 -3.93 9.86
CA TYR A 599 6.14 -4.58 11.07
C TYR A 599 4.63 -4.41 11.22
N GLY A 600 4.06 -5.20 12.11
CA GLY A 600 2.73 -4.97 12.69
C GLY A 600 2.86 -4.54 14.15
N THR A 601 1.96 -3.68 14.60
CA THR A 601 1.81 -3.34 16.02
C THR A 601 0.43 -3.79 16.47
N VAL A 602 0.38 -4.53 17.58
CA VAL A 602 -0.86 -4.76 18.33
C VAL A 602 -0.78 -3.86 19.57
N ARG A 603 -1.72 -2.93 19.75
CA ARG A 603 -1.88 -2.20 21.02
C ARG A 603 -3.14 -2.68 21.71
N ILE A 604 -3.04 -2.83 23.01
CA ILE A 604 -4.10 -3.32 23.89
C ILE A 604 -4.51 -2.13 24.74
N PHE A 605 -5.80 -1.79 24.76
CA PHE A 605 -6.39 -0.81 25.65
C PHE A 605 -7.41 -1.51 26.55
N SER A 606 -7.30 -1.33 27.86
CA SER A 606 -8.14 -2.01 28.85
C SER A 606 -8.46 -1.11 30.02
N LYS A 607 -9.69 -1.23 30.54
CA LYS A 607 -10.10 -0.64 31.83
C LYS A 607 -9.55 -1.41 33.03
N ASN A 608 -9.06 -2.63 32.80
CA ASN A 608 -8.58 -3.55 33.83
C ASN A 608 -7.15 -4.02 33.51
N ARG A 609 -6.23 -3.81 34.45
CA ARG A 609 -4.82 -4.14 34.27
C ARG A 609 -4.54 -5.64 34.20
N ASP A 610 -5.33 -6.48 34.86
CA ASP A 610 -5.16 -7.94 34.82
C ASP A 610 -5.51 -8.47 33.42
N SER A 611 -6.66 -8.05 32.87
CA SER A 611 -7.05 -8.35 31.48
C SER A 611 -6.03 -7.86 30.46
N LEU A 612 -5.41 -6.71 30.70
CA LEU A 612 -4.33 -6.17 29.85
C LEU A 612 -3.12 -7.10 29.85
N ASN A 613 -2.69 -7.55 31.03
CA ASN A 613 -1.54 -8.42 31.20
C ASN A 613 -1.79 -9.81 30.61
N GLU A 614 -2.97 -10.38 30.84
CA GLU A 614 -3.37 -11.69 30.30
C GLU A 614 -3.27 -11.71 28.77
N ILE A 615 -3.89 -10.73 28.08
CA ILE A 615 -3.80 -10.63 26.61
C ILE A 615 -2.37 -10.39 26.14
N TYR A 616 -1.62 -9.55 26.86
CA TYR A 616 -0.23 -9.27 26.50
C TYR A 616 0.64 -10.53 26.58
N ASP A 617 0.49 -11.32 27.65
CA ASP A 617 1.24 -12.55 27.86
C ASP A 617 0.87 -13.61 26.81
N ASP A 618 -0.43 -13.76 26.50
CA ASP A 618 -0.91 -14.65 25.41
C ASP A 618 -0.33 -14.25 24.05
N LEU A 619 -0.27 -12.95 23.75
CA LEU A 619 0.31 -12.44 22.50
C LEU A 619 1.81 -12.75 22.41
N VAL A 620 2.53 -12.63 23.51
CA VAL A 620 3.96 -12.98 23.59
C VAL A 620 4.14 -14.48 23.41
N GLU A 621 3.36 -15.31 24.11
CA GLU A 621 3.43 -16.77 24.01
C GLU A 621 3.19 -17.24 22.57
N LEU A 622 2.18 -16.70 21.87
CA LEU A 622 1.91 -17.07 20.48
C LEU A 622 3.06 -16.71 19.52
N GLU A 623 3.76 -15.60 19.75
CA GLU A 623 4.93 -15.25 18.95
C GLU A 623 6.14 -16.15 19.29
N GLU A 624 6.35 -16.49 20.56
CA GLU A 624 7.38 -17.43 21.01
C GLU A 624 7.17 -18.83 20.41
N GLN A 625 5.94 -19.36 20.49
CA GLN A 625 5.55 -20.63 19.85
C GLN A 625 5.77 -20.62 18.34
N SER A 626 5.63 -19.45 17.70
CA SER A 626 5.87 -19.29 16.26
C SER A 626 7.34 -19.26 15.87
N GLY A 627 8.24 -19.18 16.86
CA GLY A 627 9.69 -19.05 16.66
C GLY A 627 10.09 -17.72 16.03
N TYR A 628 9.25 -16.68 16.17
CA TYR A 628 9.52 -15.36 15.60
C TYR A 628 9.98 -14.38 16.67
N LEU A 629 11.12 -13.74 16.41
CA LEU A 629 11.63 -12.61 17.17
C LEU A 629 11.83 -11.43 16.22
N HIS A 630 11.26 -10.28 16.55
CA HIS A 630 11.45 -9.09 15.73
C HIS A 630 12.88 -8.57 15.88
N PRO A 631 13.58 -8.22 14.78
CA PRO A 631 14.99 -7.86 14.84
C PRO A 631 15.25 -6.56 15.62
N LYS A 632 16.29 -6.53 16.45
CA LYS A 632 16.75 -5.34 17.19
C LYS A 632 17.05 -4.16 16.28
N GLU A 633 17.55 -4.43 15.07
CA GLU A 633 17.81 -3.40 14.06
C GLU A 633 16.51 -2.69 13.64
N SER A 634 15.40 -3.41 13.53
CA SER A 634 14.08 -2.81 13.31
C SER A 634 13.61 -2.01 14.52
N HIS A 635 13.81 -2.52 15.75
CA HIS A 635 13.50 -1.78 16.97
C HIS A 635 14.27 -0.47 17.06
N LEU A 636 15.54 -0.46 16.67
CA LEU A 636 16.39 0.73 16.64
C LEU A 636 15.84 1.83 15.71
N ILE A 637 15.40 1.43 14.52
CA ILE A 637 14.75 2.31 13.55
C ILE A 637 13.45 2.87 14.14
N ARG A 638 12.62 2.01 14.75
CA ARG A 638 11.36 2.41 15.36
C ARG A 638 11.56 3.38 16.53
N LYS A 639 12.52 3.14 17.42
CA LYS A 639 12.85 4.06 18.52
C LYS A 639 13.30 5.43 17.99
N SER A 640 14.11 5.43 16.93
CA SER A 640 14.51 6.66 16.22
C SER A 640 13.32 7.40 15.64
N ALA A 641 12.40 6.70 14.98
CA ALA A 641 11.17 7.27 14.42
C ALA A 641 10.22 7.83 15.49
N LYS A 642 10.10 7.17 16.65
CA LYS A 642 9.34 7.69 17.81
C LYS A 642 9.91 9.03 18.31
N LEU A 643 11.23 9.13 18.48
CA LEU A 643 11.90 10.38 18.90
C LEU A 643 11.72 11.51 17.89
N ALA A 644 11.61 11.16 16.61
CA ALA A 644 11.34 12.08 15.52
C ALA A 644 9.85 12.43 15.34
N GLY A 645 8.95 11.95 16.21
CA GLY A 645 7.50 12.20 16.09
C GLY A 645 6.84 11.48 14.90
N MET A 646 7.50 10.50 14.29
CA MET A 646 7.03 9.79 13.08
C MET A 646 6.35 8.45 13.37
N THR A 647 6.12 8.13 14.64
CA THR A 647 5.51 6.86 15.05
C THR A 647 4.63 7.10 16.28
N PRO A 648 3.35 6.69 16.26
CA PRO A 648 2.45 6.91 17.37
C PRO A 648 2.81 6.06 18.60
N THR A 649 2.70 6.67 19.79
CA THR A 649 2.91 6.02 21.09
C THR A 649 1.57 5.82 21.81
N ASN A 650 1.55 5.00 22.87
CA ASN A 650 0.33 4.87 23.67
C ASN A 650 0.03 6.20 24.38
N ALA A 651 1.05 6.86 24.93
CA ALA A 651 0.94 8.20 25.51
C ALA A 651 0.32 9.21 24.54
N SER A 652 0.80 9.30 23.29
CA SER A 652 0.25 10.26 22.31
C SER A 652 -1.18 9.93 21.87
N ILE A 653 -1.64 8.69 22.05
CA ILE A 653 -3.02 8.28 21.73
C ILE A 653 -3.94 8.58 22.92
N LEU A 654 -3.46 8.47 24.16
CA LEU A 654 -4.26 8.70 25.37
C LEU A 654 -4.26 10.17 25.81
N SER A 655 -3.33 10.99 25.30
CA SER A 655 -3.16 12.41 25.63
C SER A 655 -4.15 13.34 24.96
#